data_AF-A0A9D3SNP5-F1
#
_entry.id   AF-A0A9D3SNP5-F1
#
_cell.length_a   1.000
_cell.length_b   1.000
_cell.length_c   1.000
_cell.angle_alpha   90.00
_cell.angle_beta   90.00
_cell.angle_gamma   90.00
#
_symmetry.space_group_name_H-M   'P 1'
#
loop_
_entity.id
_entity.type
_entity.pdbx_description
1 polymer ?
#
loop_
_entity_poly.entity_id
_entity_poly.type
_entity_poly.pdbx_seq_one_letter_code
_entity_poly.pdbx_strand_id
1 'polypeptide(L)'
;MASQGPGRKRTPNRNAVTPEEDALNVIAREAEARLAAKRAARAEAREIRMKELERQQKEVSDDEECMSLGSRSNVRLDEGLDRDFFEKGPSRASTLSAATLTSLGGASSRKGSDSSSVTADTETSLQDIKEIHELKDQIQDVEAKYMQSLKELKDSLAQMEEKYRKAMVSNAQLDNEKSNLIYEVDTLKDSLMELEELLAETRRECEEKSKDLEREKHAHSILQFQFIEQKETLKQSEELLTEIRQLHFKQEGFVREISDLQETIEWKDKKIGALEKQKEYSDAIRTERDELRDEVVQLKDILKKHGIVLGPDLCTNGEVEGNVSSGSACTELQHGSSVLAADTHLLSAVVNQQTGKLQLKEGIQTDYVAFANFTDDIVKTGWSYLEVVTNGKYNDMMQAYSAGVVEGAITSQLIYKHWINTLMGYCESDDLGYCKRLKEYITTNLQWVKEQIEMAAESPYWHQVHLSLMQLKGLEDGYSGQWTFPDTELYFNPLGFLLFQMVGDLEDLEAALNKSSQSHTVGSGSCSALIKLLPGNKELLVSHDTWNNYQSMLRIMKKYVFSFRTSLTDHTLIPGSTQAFSSYPGSIFSGDDFYILSSGLVTLETTIGNSNSDLWKFVKPQASVLEWLRNIVANRLARSGKEWADIFSQYNSGTHNNQWMIVDYKGFNPGGPNLNKGLLTVLEQIPGMIQTADKTEELYNTSYWASYNIAYFDEVFNASGGPDLVKKYGSWFSFSDNPRAQMFRRNQSLVTDMESMMRLMRYNNFKNDPLSKCDGCIPAQNGENAISARSDLNPANGTYPFGVLGQRPHGGIDMKMTSYGLFRQYEMLAVSGPTCDQVPVFEWSTSPYSSLMHTGHPDRWDFPTVHVKWSE
;
A
#
# COMPACT_ATOMS: atom_id res chain seq x y z
N MET A 1 -80.73 2.72 18.65
CA MET A 1 -79.72 2.07 19.52
C MET A 1 -78.42 2.01 18.72
N ALA A 2 -77.22 2.28 19.21
CA ALA A 2 -76.79 2.83 20.51
C ALA A 2 -75.60 3.80 20.27
N SER A 3 -75.19 4.57 21.28
CA SER A 3 -74.12 5.57 21.19
C SER A 3 -72.73 5.00 21.50
N GLN A 4 -71.65 5.63 20.98
CA GLN A 4 -70.57 6.25 21.78
C GLN A 4 -69.37 6.75 20.94
N GLY A 5 -68.88 7.95 21.28
CA GLY A 5 -67.45 8.25 21.54
C GLY A 5 -66.41 8.29 20.39
N PRO A 6 -65.74 9.44 20.15
CA PRO A 6 -64.55 9.48 19.29
C PRO A 6 -63.30 8.94 20.03
N GLY A 7 -62.71 7.86 19.51
CA GLY A 7 -61.52 7.23 20.07
C GLY A 7 -60.24 8.06 19.87
N ARG A 8 -59.68 8.60 20.95
CA ARG A 8 -58.39 9.32 20.97
C ARG A 8 -57.25 8.32 20.77
N LYS A 9 -56.60 8.32 19.59
CA LYS A 9 -55.39 7.51 19.33
C LYS A 9 -54.31 7.84 20.37
N ARG A 10 -53.85 6.83 21.11
CA ARG A 10 -52.61 6.88 21.91
C ARG A 10 -51.45 6.42 21.01
N THR A 11 -50.49 7.31 20.78
CA THR A 11 -49.16 6.95 20.28
C THR A 11 -48.40 6.19 21.36
N PRO A 12 -47.81 5.01 21.09
CA PRO A 12 -46.89 4.37 22.04
C PRO A 12 -45.58 5.16 22.06
N ASN A 13 -45.21 5.69 23.23
CA ASN A 13 -43.95 6.41 23.38
C ASN A 13 -42.79 5.41 23.44
N ARG A 14 -42.10 5.22 22.32
CA ARG A 14 -41.04 4.22 22.12
C ARG A 14 -39.72 4.72 22.73
N ASN A 15 -39.72 4.97 24.05
CA ASN A 15 -38.55 5.32 24.87
C ASN A 15 -38.80 5.20 26.40
N ALA A 16 -39.87 4.51 26.82
CA ALA A 16 -40.07 4.18 28.23
C ALA A 16 -39.50 2.79 28.51
N VAL A 17 -38.33 2.74 29.16
CA VAL A 17 -37.77 1.53 29.79
C VAL A 17 -38.82 0.96 30.73
N THR A 18 -39.00 -0.36 30.75
CA THR A 18 -40.03 -0.96 31.61
C THR A 18 -39.64 -0.84 33.08
N PRO A 19 -40.60 -0.77 34.03
CA PRO A 19 -40.28 -0.71 35.45
C PRO A 19 -39.43 -1.91 35.96
N GLU A 20 -39.50 -3.05 35.26
CA GLU A 20 -38.66 -4.22 35.53
C GLU A 20 -37.23 -4.04 35.01
N GLU A 21 -37.02 -3.48 33.81
CA GLU A 21 -35.69 -3.12 33.31
C GLU A 21 -35.02 -2.03 34.13
N ASP A 22 -35.75 -1.01 34.59
CA ASP A 22 -35.21 0.01 35.49
C ASP A 22 -34.81 -0.58 36.85
N ALA A 23 -35.61 -1.50 37.39
CA ALA A 23 -35.25 -2.25 38.59
C ALA A 23 -33.99 -3.12 38.38
N LEU A 24 -33.88 -3.81 37.25
CA LEU A 24 -32.70 -4.58 36.87
C LEU A 24 -31.45 -3.69 36.70
N ASN A 25 -31.59 -2.50 36.11
CA ASN A 25 -30.50 -1.52 35.95
C ASN A 25 -30.07 -0.87 37.28
N VAL A 26 -30.96 -0.79 38.27
CA VAL A 26 -30.59 -0.39 39.64
C VAL A 26 -29.85 -1.53 40.35
N ILE A 27 -30.35 -2.76 40.25
CA ILE A 27 -29.70 -3.96 40.83
C ILE A 27 -28.30 -4.17 40.22
N ALA A 28 -28.14 -3.97 38.90
CA ALA A 28 -26.86 -4.08 38.22
C ALA A 28 -25.83 -3.06 38.74
N ARG A 29 -26.22 -1.78 38.85
CA ARG A 29 -25.35 -0.72 39.41
C ARG A 29 -25.02 -0.93 40.89
N GLU A 30 -25.96 -1.47 41.67
CA GLU A 30 -25.68 -1.79 43.08
C GLU A 30 -24.73 -3.00 43.22
N ALA A 31 -24.85 -4.00 42.34
CA ALA A 31 -23.91 -5.12 42.28
C ALA A 31 -22.50 -4.66 41.83
N GLU A 32 -22.43 -3.79 40.84
CA GLU A 32 -21.19 -3.17 40.35
C GLU A 32 -20.50 -2.32 41.44
N ALA A 33 -21.25 -1.48 42.16
CA ALA A 33 -20.73 -0.71 43.29
C ALA A 33 -20.20 -1.61 44.43
N ARG A 34 -20.89 -2.74 44.71
CA ARG A 34 -20.41 -3.73 45.69
C ARG A 34 -19.16 -4.48 45.21
N LEU A 35 -19.03 -4.74 43.91
CA LEU A 35 -17.81 -5.30 43.30
C LEU A 35 -16.65 -4.30 43.38
N ALA A 36 -16.87 -3.04 43.00
CA ALA A 36 -15.87 -1.97 43.12
C ALA A 36 -15.38 -1.77 44.57
N ALA A 37 -16.29 -1.78 45.54
CA ALA A 37 -15.93 -1.74 46.97
C ALA A 37 -15.10 -2.97 47.40
N LYS A 38 -15.40 -4.16 46.88
CA LYS A 38 -14.58 -5.38 47.08
C LYS A 38 -13.20 -5.26 46.44
N ARG A 39 -13.08 -4.68 45.23
CA ARG A 39 -11.79 -4.43 44.56
C ARG A 39 -10.94 -3.47 45.38
N ALA A 40 -11.52 -2.37 45.87
CA ALA A 40 -10.83 -1.40 46.74
C ALA A 40 -10.34 -2.03 48.05
N ALA A 41 -11.21 -2.76 48.77
CA ALA A 41 -10.84 -3.42 50.03
C ALA A 41 -9.76 -4.51 49.85
N ARG A 42 -9.72 -5.18 48.68
CA ARG A 42 -8.64 -6.12 48.34
C ARG A 42 -7.32 -5.41 48.05
N ALA A 43 -7.35 -4.27 47.34
CA ALA A 43 -6.16 -3.46 47.09
C ALA A 43 -5.55 -2.94 48.40
N GLU A 44 -6.39 -2.41 49.31
CA GLU A 44 -5.98 -1.99 50.65
C GLU A 44 -5.38 -3.15 51.46
N ALA A 45 -6.02 -4.34 51.44
CA ALA A 45 -5.48 -5.53 52.11
C ALA A 45 -4.12 -5.99 51.54
N ARG A 46 -3.91 -5.86 50.22
CA ARG A 46 -2.60 -6.12 49.59
C ARG A 46 -1.55 -5.09 50.02
N GLU A 47 -1.89 -3.81 50.09
CA GLU A 47 -0.98 -2.76 50.55
C GLU A 47 -0.55 -2.95 52.02
N ILE A 48 -1.50 -3.32 52.89
CA ILE A 48 -1.22 -3.65 54.30
C ILE A 48 -0.33 -4.90 54.40
N ARG A 49 -0.60 -5.95 53.62
CA ARG A 49 0.22 -7.19 53.59
C ARG A 49 1.64 -6.92 53.06
N MET A 50 1.80 -6.03 52.07
CA MET A 50 3.12 -5.60 51.58
C MET A 50 3.93 -4.87 52.66
N LYS A 51 3.33 -3.90 53.37
CA LYS A 51 4.02 -3.14 54.43
C LYS A 51 4.44 -4.02 55.62
N GLU A 52 3.62 -5.01 55.98
CA GLU A 52 3.96 -5.96 57.03
C GLU A 52 5.09 -6.92 56.62
N LEU A 53 5.19 -7.28 55.33
CA LEU A 53 6.31 -8.07 54.80
C LEU A 53 7.61 -7.26 54.69
N GLU A 54 7.54 -5.96 54.31
CA GLU A 54 8.70 -5.06 54.39
C GLU A 54 9.21 -4.94 55.84
N ARG A 55 8.30 -4.92 56.83
CA ARG A 55 8.66 -4.92 58.26
C ARG A 55 9.37 -6.21 58.67
N GLN A 56 8.86 -7.37 58.25
CA GLN A 56 9.46 -8.67 58.56
C GLN A 56 10.83 -8.88 57.87
N GLN A 57 11.00 -8.42 56.61
CA GLN A 57 12.32 -8.42 55.96
C GLN A 57 13.33 -7.54 56.69
N LYS A 58 12.88 -6.43 57.29
CA LYS A 58 13.73 -5.53 58.08
C LYS A 58 14.14 -6.15 59.42
N GLU A 59 13.19 -6.78 60.12
CA GLU A 59 13.47 -7.49 61.38
C GLU A 59 14.47 -8.65 61.17
N VAL A 60 14.38 -9.40 60.05
CA VAL A 60 15.36 -10.44 59.69
C VAL A 60 16.74 -9.86 59.33
N SER A 61 16.78 -8.70 58.65
CA SER A 61 18.03 -7.99 58.35
C SER A 61 18.74 -7.51 59.62
N ASP A 62 17.99 -6.99 60.59
CA ASP A 62 18.54 -6.49 61.86
C ASP A 62 19.05 -7.64 62.75
N ASP A 63 18.41 -8.81 62.71
CA ASP A 63 18.87 -10.04 63.40
C ASP A 63 20.14 -10.65 62.77
N GLU A 64 20.31 -10.61 61.44
CA GLU A 64 21.58 -10.99 60.79
C GLU A 64 22.73 -10.05 61.17
N GLU A 65 22.48 -8.74 61.27
CA GLU A 65 23.49 -7.77 61.68
C GLU A 65 23.92 -7.99 63.15
N CYS A 66 22.97 -8.31 64.03
CA CYS A 66 23.21 -8.66 65.44
C CYS A 66 24.07 -9.93 65.60
N MET A 67 23.85 -10.96 64.77
CA MET A 67 24.65 -12.19 64.76
C MET A 67 26.09 -11.98 64.25
N SER A 68 26.35 -10.93 63.47
CA SER A 68 27.71 -10.60 63.00
C SER A 68 28.59 -9.90 64.06
N LEU A 69 27.96 -9.20 65.02
CA LEU A 69 28.65 -8.38 66.02
C LEU A 69 29.13 -9.16 67.27
N GLY A 70 28.85 -10.47 67.34
CA GLY A 70 29.28 -11.35 68.45
C GLY A 70 30.79 -11.55 68.61
N SER A 71 31.62 -11.07 67.67
CA SER A 71 33.09 -11.14 67.76
C SER A 71 33.73 -9.76 67.93
N ARG A 72 33.96 -9.40 69.21
CA ARG A 72 34.77 -8.27 69.74
C ARG A 72 34.09 -6.89 69.85
N SER A 73 33.27 -6.76 70.89
CA SER A 73 33.45 -5.66 71.84
C SER A 73 33.25 -6.16 73.28
N ASN A 74 34.36 -6.44 73.96
CA ASN A 74 34.38 -6.64 75.40
C ASN A 74 34.96 -5.36 76.05
N VAL A 75 34.57 -5.06 77.29
CA VAL A 75 35.03 -3.94 78.16
C VAL A 75 34.36 -2.58 77.92
N ARG A 76 33.76 -1.91 78.92
CA ARG A 76 33.25 -2.28 80.29
C ARG A 76 32.48 -1.09 80.86
N LEU A 77 31.46 -1.38 81.67
CA LEU A 77 31.05 -0.75 82.94
C LEU A 77 30.23 -1.86 83.66
N ASP A 78 30.35 -2.17 84.95
CA ASP A 78 31.08 -1.50 86.04
C ASP A 78 31.50 -2.53 87.14
N GLU A 79 32.23 -2.05 88.16
CA GLU A 79 32.51 -2.57 89.52
C GLU A 79 32.28 -4.08 89.89
N GLY A 80 33.21 -4.77 90.55
CA GLY A 80 34.53 -4.32 91.03
C GLY A 80 35.32 -5.32 91.90
N LEU A 81 36.45 -4.80 92.42
CA LEU A 81 37.40 -5.31 93.44
C LEU A 81 38.56 -6.27 93.03
N ASP A 82 39.77 -5.70 93.18
CA ASP A 82 41.11 -6.25 93.45
C ASP A 82 41.79 -7.21 92.43
N ARG A 83 43.10 -7.11 92.11
CA ARG A 83 44.22 -6.36 92.74
C ARG A 83 45.36 -6.03 91.74
N ASP A 84 46.22 -5.07 92.06
CA ASP A 84 47.22 -4.40 91.18
C ASP A 84 48.41 -5.23 90.66
N PHE A 85 48.96 -4.88 89.47
CA PHE A 85 50.29 -4.20 89.33
C PHE A 85 50.60 -3.65 87.90
N PHE A 86 51.62 -2.78 87.79
CA PHE A 86 52.09 -2.00 86.60
C PHE A 86 52.85 -2.83 85.52
N GLU A 87 53.19 -2.38 84.29
CA GLU A 87 53.85 -1.11 83.87
C GLU A 87 53.68 -0.71 82.35
N LYS A 88 54.48 0.27 81.84
CA LYS A 88 54.23 1.14 80.65
C LYS A 88 55.04 0.79 79.35
N GLY A 89 54.67 1.38 78.19
CA GLY A 89 55.37 1.34 76.87
C GLY A 89 56.58 2.31 76.75
N PRO A 90 56.89 3.00 75.61
CA PRO A 90 56.25 3.06 74.27
C PRO A 90 57.20 3.23 73.01
N SER A 91 56.62 3.52 71.82
CA SER A 91 57.14 4.38 70.69
C SER A 91 57.95 3.87 69.44
N ARG A 92 57.35 4.18 68.25
CA ARG A 92 57.88 4.68 66.93
C ARG A 92 58.91 3.97 65.99
N ALA A 93 58.44 3.75 64.75
CA ALA A 93 59.00 4.15 63.42
C ALA A 93 60.16 3.40 62.65
N SER A 94 59.79 2.89 61.47
CA SER A 94 60.43 2.96 60.12
C SER A 94 61.79 2.31 59.71
N THR A 95 61.74 1.60 58.56
CA THR A 95 62.71 1.45 57.42
C THR A 95 63.92 0.47 57.41
N LEU A 96 63.92 -0.40 56.36
CA LEU A 96 65.01 -0.87 55.44
C LEU A 96 66.09 -1.95 55.82
N SER A 97 66.00 -3.09 55.10
CA SER A 97 67.04 -3.77 54.26
C SER A 97 68.22 -4.65 54.78
N ALA A 98 68.24 -5.89 54.24
CA ALA A 98 69.34 -6.64 53.55
C ALA A 98 70.49 -7.44 54.27
N ALA A 99 70.57 -8.75 53.93
CA ALA A 99 71.74 -9.67 53.75
C ALA A 99 72.75 -9.94 54.93
N THR A 100 73.53 -11.03 55.04
CA THR A 100 74.09 -12.02 54.07
C THR A 100 74.67 -13.31 54.76
N LEU A 101 74.80 -14.43 54.01
CA LEU A 101 75.81 -15.56 54.07
C LEU A 101 75.94 -16.66 55.19
N THR A 102 76.00 -17.93 54.71
CA THR A 102 76.77 -19.20 55.06
C THR A 102 77.71 -19.28 56.30
N SER A 103 78.08 -20.44 56.92
CA SER A 103 78.53 -21.75 56.36
C SER A 103 78.89 -22.84 57.43
N LEU A 104 78.91 -24.16 57.07
CA LEU A 104 79.67 -25.34 57.66
C LEU A 104 79.53 -25.68 59.18
N GLY A 105 79.81 -26.88 59.75
CA GLY A 105 80.06 -28.25 59.24
C GLY A 105 80.83 -29.19 60.24
N GLY A 106 80.30 -30.38 60.62
CA GLY A 106 81.05 -31.62 60.97
C GLY A 106 81.57 -31.98 62.41
N ALA A 107 81.29 -33.26 62.82
CA ALA A 107 82.20 -34.26 63.47
C ALA A 107 82.26 -34.57 65.02
N SER A 108 81.84 -35.81 65.38
CA SER A 108 82.58 -36.91 66.10
C SER A 108 82.74 -37.08 67.65
N SER A 109 82.30 -38.26 68.15
CA SER A 109 82.98 -39.26 69.05
C SER A 109 82.83 -39.37 70.60
N ARG A 110 82.44 -40.61 71.03
CA ARG A 110 82.90 -41.45 72.20
C ARG A 110 82.61 -40.94 73.66
N LYS A 111 82.51 -41.74 74.75
CA LYS A 111 82.91 -43.14 75.11
C LYS A 111 82.27 -43.66 76.45
N GLY A 112 82.18 -45.00 76.67
CA GLY A 112 82.21 -45.70 77.99
C GLY A 112 80.89 -45.91 78.78
N SER A 113 80.70 -46.92 79.65
CA SER A 113 81.49 -48.14 80.02
C SER A 113 80.76 -49.01 81.09
N ASP A 114 80.91 -50.36 81.05
CA ASP A 114 81.06 -51.38 82.13
C ASP A 114 80.17 -51.39 83.42
N SER A 115 79.91 -52.49 84.18
CA SER A 115 79.99 -53.97 84.01
C SER A 115 79.46 -54.71 85.29
N SER A 116 78.94 -55.96 85.16
CA SER A 116 78.81 -57.01 86.23
C SER A 116 77.88 -56.71 87.45
N SER A 117 77.34 -57.65 88.24
CA SER A 117 77.68 -59.07 88.53
C SER A 117 76.52 -59.86 89.19
N VAL A 118 76.48 -61.21 89.02
CA VAL A 118 76.15 -62.26 90.06
C VAL A 118 74.73 -62.26 90.70
N THR A 119 73.98 -63.35 90.92
CA THR A 119 73.92 -64.81 90.56
C THR A 119 72.53 -65.33 91.02
N ALA A 120 71.97 -66.38 90.40
CA ALA A 120 70.84 -67.22 90.89
C ALA A 120 69.63 -66.47 91.52
N ASP A 121 68.47 -66.37 90.87
CA ASP A 121 67.63 -67.51 90.45
C ASP A 121 67.05 -67.30 89.03
N THR A 122 67.59 -68.00 88.04
CA THR A 122 67.41 -67.62 86.62
C THR A 122 66.56 -68.56 85.77
N GLU A 123 65.87 -69.56 86.32
CA GLU A 123 64.89 -70.36 85.56
C GLU A 123 63.43 -70.04 85.90
N THR A 124 63.07 -69.89 87.18
CA THR A 124 61.70 -69.45 87.57
C THR A 124 61.49 -67.96 87.31
N SER A 125 62.38 -67.08 87.77
CA SER A 125 62.21 -65.62 87.55
C SER A 125 62.26 -65.22 86.08
N LEU A 126 62.94 -65.97 85.19
CA LEU A 126 62.90 -65.70 83.75
C LEU A 126 61.59 -66.15 83.08
N GLN A 127 60.83 -67.06 83.69
CA GLN A 127 59.49 -67.42 83.23
C GLN A 127 58.48 -66.36 83.70
N ASP A 128 58.50 -65.99 84.99
CA ASP A 128 57.63 -64.95 85.55
C ASP A 128 57.87 -63.57 84.89
N ILE A 129 59.14 -63.20 84.63
CA ILE A 129 59.47 -61.95 83.92
C ILE A 129 59.02 -62.01 82.45
N LYS A 130 58.99 -63.17 81.80
CA LYS A 130 58.41 -63.30 80.45
C LYS A 130 56.90 -63.16 80.48
N GLU A 131 56.21 -63.83 81.41
CA GLU A 131 54.76 -63.69 81.57
C GLU A 131 54.37 -62.24 81.93
N ILE A 132 55.15 -61.53 82.76
CA ILE A 132 54.94 -60.11 83.06
C ILE A 132 55.18 -59.22 81.84
N HIS A 133 56.19 -59.48 81.01
CA HIS A 133 56.40 -58.73 79.76
C HIS A 133 55.30 -59.05 78.73
N GLU A 134 54.88 -60.30 78.60
CA GLU A 134 53.82 -60.71 77.69
C GLU A 134 52.45 -60.16 78.11
N LEU A 135 52.15 -60.12 79.41
CA LEU A 135 51.00 -59.40 79.96
C LEU A 135 51.09 -57.89 79.75
N LYS A 136 52.28 -57.30 79.89
CA LYS A 136 52.50 -55.86 79.63
C LYS A 136 52.31 -55.50 78.16
N ASP A 137 52.79 -56.33 77.24
CA ASP A 137 52.62 -56.14 75.80
C ASP A 137 51.15 -56.35 75.41
N GLN A 138 50.45 -57.32 76.01
CA GLN A 138 49.00 -57.48 75.88
C GLN A 138 48.23 -56.26 76.42
N ILE A 139 48.62 -55.69 77.56
CA ILE A 139 48.02 -54.46 78.11
C ILE A 139 48.28 -53.28 77.17
N GLN A 140 49.49 -53.11 76.64
CA GLN A 140 49.79 -52.03 75.67
C GLN A 140 49.03 -52.20 74.35
N ASP A 141 48.84 -53.41 73.86
CA ASP A 141 48.02 -53.70 72.67
C ASP A 141 46.52 -53.42 72.94
N VAL A 142 46.01 -53.73 74.14
CA VAL A 142 44.65 -53.38 74.57
C VAL A 142 44.50 -51.86 74.73
N GLU A 143 45.45 -51.16 75.34
CA GLU A 143 45.46 -49.70 75.46
C GLU A 143 45.53 -49.02 74.10
N ALA A 144 46.36 -49.52 73.17
CA ALA A 144 46.45 -49.03 71.80
C ALA A 144 45.14 -49.23 71.04
N LYS A 145 44.52 -50.41 71.13
CA LYS A 145 43.20 -50.71 70.53
C LYS A 145 42.10 -49.85 71.14
N TYR A 146 42.12 -49.61 72.45
CA TYR A 146 41.16 -48.74 73.12
C TYR A 146 41.32 -47.28 72.71
N MET A 147 42.55 -46.76 72.66
CA MET A 147 42.88 -45.41 72.19
C MET A 147 42.51 -45.22 70.71
N GLN A 148 42.75 -46.22 69.86
CA GLN A 148 42.34 -46.20 68.46
C GLN A 148 40.82 -46.20 68.32
N SER A 149 40.11 -47.07 69.07
CA SER A 149 38.64 -47.09 69.09
C SER A 149 38.05 -45.75 69.57
N LEU A 150 38.67 -45.12 70.58
CA LEU A 150 38.29 -43.79 71.08
C LEU A 150 38.51 -42.69 70.03
N LYS A 151 39.57 -42.79 69.23
CA LYS A 151 39.84 -41.87 68.13
C LYS A 151 38.80 -42.04 67.01
N GLU A 152 38.54 -43.27 66.59
CA GLU A 152 37.53 -43.59 65.57
C GLU A 152 36.11 -43.14 66.01
N LEU A 153 35.77 -43.29 67.29
CA LEU A 153 34.53 -42.76 67.87
C LEU A 153 34.47 -41.22 67.84
N LYS A 154 35.56 -40.52 68.16
CA LYS A 154 35.63 -39.05 68.07
C LYS A 154 35.54 -38.54 66.63
N ASP A 155 36.26 -39.18 65.72
CA ASP A 155 36.24 -38.83 64.29
C ASP A 155 34.85 -39.10 63.67
N SER A 156 34.17 -40.17 64.10
CA SER A 156 32.78 -40.48 63.73
C SER A 156 31.78 -39.47 64.32
N LEU A 157 31.96 -39.05 65.58
CA LEU A 157 31.12 -38.04 66.23
C LEU A 157 31.25 -36.68 65.52
N ALA A 158 32.47 -36.22 65.26
CA ALA A 158 32.71 -34.96 64.53
C ALA A 158 32.13 -34.99 63.11
N GLN A 159 32.19 -36.14 62.42
CA GLN A 159 31.52 -36.33 61.12
C GLN A 159 29.99 -36.30 61.24
N MET A 160 29.42 -36.79 62.34
CA MET A 160 27.97 -36.73 62.59
C MET A 160 27.51 -35.30 62.90
N GLU A 161 28.26 -34.57 63.72
CA GLU A 161 27.98 -33.16 64.06
C GLU A 161 28.03 -32.26 62.82
N GLU A 162 29.04 -32.41 61.96
CA GLU A 162 29.13 -31.62 60.71
C GLU A 162 28.03 -32.01 59.69
N LYS A 163 27.60 -33.27 59.66
CA LYS A 163 26.42 -33.70 58.86
C LYS A 163 25.13 -33.08 59.40
N TYR A 164 24.95 -33.06 60.72
CA TYR A 164 23.79 -32.45 61.37
C TYR A 164 23.74 -30.94 61.12
N ARG A 165 24.88 -30.24 61.26
CA ARG A 165 25.01 -28.81 60.97
C ARG A 165 24.65 -28.49 59.51
N LYS A 166 25.13 -29.29 58.55
CA LYS A 166 24.76 -29.15 57.12
C LYS A 166 23.28 -29.39 56.87
N ALA A 167 22.69 -30.42 57.49
CA ALA A 167 21.26 -30.68 57.39
C ALA A 167 20.41 -29.52 57.96
N MET A 168 20.83 -28.94 59.08
CA MET A 168 20.14 -27.80 59.69
C MET A 168 20.16 -26.54 58.79
N VAL A 169 21.31 -26.22 58.18
CA VAL A 169 21.41 -25.11 57.21
C VAL A 169 20.56 -25.37 55.96
N SER A 170 20.61 -26.59 55.43
CA SER A 170 19.78 -26.98 54.28
C SER A 170 18.29 -26.92 54.59
N ASN A 171 17.86 -27.26 55.81
CA ASN A 171 16.45 -27.19 56.20
C ASN A 171 15.97 -25.74 56.30
N ALA A 172 16.79 -24.84 56.85
CA ALA A 172 16.48 -23.40 56.87
C ALA A 172 16.39 -22.79 55.46
N GLN A 173 17.26 -23.22 54.53
CA GLN A 173 17.17 -22.83 53.12
C GLN A 173 15.87 -23.30 52.48
N LEU A 174 15.47 -24.56 52.70
CA LEU A 174 14.22 -25.12 52.18
C LEU A 174 12.97 -24.43 52.75
N ASP A 175 12.96 -24.03 54.03
CA ASP A 175 11.84 -23.27 54.60
C ASP A 175 11.75 -21.84 54.04
N ASN A 176 12.88 -21.21 53.69
CA ASN A 176 12.90 -19.92 52.96
C ASN A 176 12.40 -20.07 51.52
N GLU A 177 12.88 -21.07 50.77
CA GLU A 177 12.41 -21.38 49.40
C GLU A 177 10.91 -21.67 49.38
N LYS A 178 10.43 -22.47 50.32
CA LYS A 178 9.00 -22.77 50.52
C LYS A 178 8.18 -21.51 50.82
N SER A 179 8.70 -20.59 51.61
CA SER A 179 8.03 -19.32 51.93
C SER A 179 7.93 -18.42 50.69
N ASN A 180 8.99 -18.35 49.89
CA ASN A 180 8.99 -17.63 48.61
C ASN A 180 8.01 -18.25 47.60
N LEU A 181 8.00 -19.58 47.46
CA LEU A 181 7.06 -20.29 46.58
C LEU A 181 5.59 -20.11 47.01
N ILE A 182 5.31 -20.02 48.31
CA ILE A 182 3.96 -19.71 48.81
C ILE A 182 3.56 -18.27 48.40
N TYR A 183 4.47 -17.31 48.43
CA TYR A 183 4.23 -15.94 47.96
C TYR A 183 3.96 -15.89 46.46
N GLU A 184 4.76 -16.56 45.63
CA GLU A 184 4.54 -16.64 44.18
C GLU A 184 3.19 -17.29 43.84
N VAL A 185 2.82 -18.37 44.55
CA VAL A 185 1.53 -19.04 44.37
C VAL A 185 0.36 -18.14 44.78
N ASP A 186 0.48 -17.35 45.85
CA ASP A 186 -0.56 -16.39 46.25
C ASP A 186 -0.69 -15.22 45.26
N THR A 187 0.41 -14.67 44.76
CA THR A 187 0.37 -13.61 43.72
C THR A 187 -0.19 -14.12 42.39
N LEU A 188 0.17 -15.33 41.96
CA LEU A 188 -0.38 -15.94 40.74
C LEU A 188 -1.89 -16.22 40.84
N LYS A 189 -2.40 -16.63 42.02
CA LYS A 189 -3.86 -16.75 42.25
C LYS A 189 -4.56 -15.40 42.15
N ASP A 190 -3.94 -14.35 42.71
CA ASP A 190 -4.48 -12.99 42.67
C ASP A 190 -4.58 -12.47 41.22
N SER A 191 -3.53 -12.68 40.41
CA SER A 191 -3.56 -12.35 38.97
C SER A 191 -4.53 -13.21 38.16
N LEU A 192 -4.68 -14.50 38.50
CA LEU A 192 -5.64 -15.39 37.84
C LEU A 192 -7.09 -14.91 38.06
N MET A 193 -7.43 -14.53 39.29
CA MET A 193 -8.76 -14.01 39.63
C MET A 193 -9.07 -12.70 38.91
N GLU A 194 -8.07 -11.82 38.69
CA GLU A 194 -8.21 -10.60 37.89
C GLU A 194 -8.42 -10.90 36.40
N LEU A 195 -7.71 -11.88 35.85
CA LEU A 195 -7.89 -12.33 34.46
C LEU A 195 -9.27 -12.98 34.24
N GLU A 196 -9.77 -13.76 35.20
CA GLU A 196 -11.13 -14.30 35.17
C GLU A 196 -12.20 -13.19 35.18
N GLU A 197 -12.01 -12.16 36.01
CA GLU A 197 -12.92 -11.00 36.09
C GLU A 197 -12.90 -10.16 34.80
N LEU A 198 -11.71 -9.90 34.22
CA LEU A 198 -11.56 -9.20 32.95
C LEU A 198 -12.17 -9.99 31.77
N LEU A 199 -12.02 -11.32 31.77
CA LEU A 199 -12.62 -12.20 30.77
C LEU A 199 -14.14 -12.22 30.86
N ALA A 200 -14.71 -12.17 32.07
CA ALA A 200 -16.15 -12.05 32.27
C ALA A 200 -16.71 -10.72 31.75
N GLU A 201 -16.04 -9.59 32.01
CA GLU A 201 -16.44 -8.28 31.49
C GLU A 201 -16.33 -8.21 29.96
N THR A 202 -15.22 -8.71 29.40
CA THR A 202 -15.00 -8.75 27.94
C THR A 202 -16.08 -9.59 27.23
N ARG A 203 -16.52 -10.70 27.83
CA ARG A 203 -17.65 -11.49 27.31
C ARG A 203 -18.96 -10.71 27.32
N ARG A 204 -19.22 -9.95 28.38
CA ARG A 204 -20.44 -9.12 28.50
C ARG A 204 -20.47 -8.00 27.46
N GLU A 205 -19.35 -7.30 27.26
CA GLU A 205 -19.22 -6.32 26.17
C GLU A 205 -19.42 -6.94 24.79
N CYS A 206 -18.91 -8.16 24.58
CA CYS A 206 -19.09 -8.89 23.33
C CYS A 206 -20.57 -9.25 23.07
N GLU A 207 -21.30 -9.68 24.09
CA GLU A 207 -22.75 -9.92 24.00
C GLU A 207 -23.56 -8.65 23.72
N GLU A 208 -23.14 -7.49 24.25
CA GLU A 208 -23.79 -6.20 23.98
C GLU A 208 -23.52 -5.74 22.56
N LYS A 209 -22.26 -5.72 22.13
CA LYS A 209 -21.87 -5.39 20.74
C LYS A 209 -22.49 -6.35 19.71
N SER A 210 -22.67 -7.64 20.07
CA SER A 210 -23.39 -8.59 19.22
C SER A 210 -24.87 -8.23 19.05
N LYS A 211 -25.54 -7.70 20.09
CA LYS A 211 -26.94 -7.24 19.98
C LYS A 211 -27.05 -5.97 19.13
N ASP A 212 -26.07 -5.07 19.23
CA ASP A 212 -26.02 -3.87 18.38
C ASP A 212 -25.72 -4.21 16.92
N LEU A 213 -24.84 -5.17 16.66
CA LEU A 213 -24.59 -5.68 15.30
C LEU A 213 -25.87 -6.24 14.66
N GLU A 214 -26.71 -6.99 15.40
CA GLU A 214 -27.99 -7.48 14.88
C GLU A 214 -29.02 -6.36 14.66
N ARG A 215 -29.00 -5.28 15.48
CA ARG A 215 -29.82 -4.08 15.23
C ARG A 215 -29.39 -3.38 13.95
N GLU A 216 -28.09 -3.20 13.73
CA GLU A 216 -27.55 -2.57 12.52
C GLU A 216 -27.74 -3.43 11.27
N LYS A 217 -27.59 -4.75 11.35
CA LYS A 217 -27.98 -5.67 10.24
C LYS A 217 -29.44 -5.51 9.86
N HIS A 218 -30.33 -5.37 10.83
CA HIS A 218 -31.75 -5.15 10.58
C HIS A 218 -32.02 -3.78 9.92
N ALA A 219 -31.36 -2.71 10.40
CA ALA A 219 -31.44 -1.38 9.80
C ALA A 219 -30.88 -1.36 8.36
N HIS A 220 -29.73 -2.01 8.13
CA HIS A 220 -29.13 -2.19 6.81
C HIS A 220 -30.06 -2.95 5.86
N SER A 221 -30.71 -4.03 6.32
CA SER A 221 -31.68 -4.78 5.50
C SER A 221 -32.87 -3.92 5.06
N ILE A 222 -33.36 -3.04 5.94
CA ILE A 222 -34.43 -2.07 5.60
C ILE A 222 -33.93 -1.05 4.58
N LEU A 223 -32.74 -0.48 4.77
CA LEU A 223 -32.13 0.48 3.85
C LEU A 223 -31.85 -0.16 2.47
N GLN A 224 -31.40 -1.41 2.44
CA GLN A 224 -31.15 -2.17 1.21
C GLN A 224 -32.46 -2.39 0.43
N PHE A 225 -33.57 -2.70 1.11
CA PHE A 225 -34.88 -2.78 0.48
C PHE A 225 -35.33 -1.43 -0.11
N GLN A 226 -35.19 -0.34 0.66
CA GLN A 226 -35.51 1.01 0.19
C GLN A 226 -34.64 1.45 -0.99
N PHE A 227 -33.36 1.07 -1.00
CA PHE A 227 -32.45 1.34 -2.12
C PHE A 227 -32.85 0.57 -3.40
N ILE A 228 -33.28 -0.69 -3.27
CA ILE A 228 -33.80 -1.47 -4.40
C ILE A 228 -35.08 -0.83 -4.96
N GLU A 229 -35.99 -0.38 -4.09
CA GLU A 229 -37.20 0.34 -4.50
C GLU A 229 -36.88 1.65 -5.23
N GLN A 230 -35.97 2.48 -4.68
CA GLN A 230 -35.52 3.71 -5.35
C GLN A 230 -34.80 3.44 -6.67
N LYS A 231 -34.00 2.37 -6.77
CA LYS A 231 -33.30 1.99 -8.00
C LYS A 231 -34.28 1.62 -9.11
N GLU A 232 -35.35 0.88 -8.81
CA GLU A 232 -36.35 0.51 -9.82
C GLU A 232 -37.20 1.73 -10.23
N THR A 233 -37.52 2.65 -9.31
CA THR A 233 -38.21 3.90 -9.69
C THR A 233 -37.33 4.84 -10.53
N LEU A 234 -36.02 4.90 -10.27
CA LEU A 234 -35.06 5.64 -11.11
C LEU A 234 -34.99 5.06 -12.52
N LYS A 235 -34.86 3.73 -12.65
CA LYS A 235 -34.84 3.04 -13.95
C LYS A 235 -36.11 3.32 -14.77
N GLN A 236 -37.29 3.28 -14.15
CA GLN A 236 -38.56 3.65 -14.82
C GLN A 236 -38.56 5.11 -15.28
N SER A 237 -37.95 6.02 -14.50
CA SER A 237 -37.78 7.42 -14.89
C SER A 237 -36.81 7.59 -16.08
N GLU A 238 -35.75 6.80 -16.17
CA GLU A 238 -34.79 6.82 -17.28
C GLU A 238 -35.40 6.25 -18.58
N GLU A 239 -36.20 5.19 -18.48
CA GLU A 239 -36.99 4.65 -19.61
C GLU A 239 -37.96 5.71 -20.15
N LEU A 240 -38.73 6.38 -19.28
CA LEU A 240 -39.63 7.48 -19.67
C LEU A 240 -38.89 8.69 -20.29
N LEU A 241 -37.73 9.08 -19.74
CA LEU A 241 -36.90 10.14 -20.33
C LEU A 241 -36.40 9.77 -21.72
N THR A 242 -36.12 8.48 -21.96
CA THR A 242 -35.70 7.97 -23.27
C THR A 242 -36.85 8.03 -24.29
N GLU A 243 -38.07 7.67 -23.89
CA GLU A 243 -39.26 7.84 -24.73
C GLU A 243 -39.53 9.32 -25.07
N ILE A 244 -39.42 10.22 -24.09
CA ILE A 244 -39.58 11.67 -24.29
C ILE A 244 -38.55 12.21 -25.30
N ARG A 245 -37.28 11.78 -25.22
CA ARG A 245 -36.25 12.15 -26.21
C ARG A 245 -36.60 11.66 -27.62
N GLN A 246 -37.10 10.43 -27.77
CA GLN A 246 -37.54 9.93 -29.07
C GLN A 246 -38.75 10.68 -29.65
N LEU A 247 -39.69 11.09 -28.79
CA LEU A 247 -40.83 11.91 -29.19
C LEU A 247 -40.40 13.31 -29.64
N HIS A 248 -39.47 13.95 -28.92
CA HIS A 248 -38.87 15.22 -29.33
C HIS A 248 -38.16 15.13 -30.69
N PHE A 249 -37.36 14.09 -30.92
CA PHE A 249 -36.68 13.89 -32.21
C PHE A 249 -37.68 13.74 -33.38
N LYS A 250 -38.79 13.03 -33.17
CA LYS A 250 -39.88 12.93 -34.15
C LYS A 250 -40.57 14.28 -34.37
N GLN A 251 -40.81 15.04 -33.31
CA GLN A 251 -41.40 16.38 -33.39
C GLN A 251 -40.52 17.34 -34.22
N GLU A 252 -39.21 17.34 -34.02
CA GLU A 252 -38.26 18.12 -34.83
C GLU A 252 -38.23 17.69 -36.31
N GLY A 253 -38.44 16.40 -36.59
CA GLY A 253 -38.63 15.90 -37.96
C GLY A 253 -39.87 16.50 -38.61
N PHE A 254 -41.03 16.44 -37.94
CA PHE A 254 -42.27 17.03 -38.45
C PHE A 254 -42.18 18.56 -38.59
N VAL A 255 -41.48 19.26 -37.70
CA VAL A 255 -41.26 20.71 -37.81
C VAL A 255 -40.46 21.05 -39.07
N ARG A 256 -39.43 20.26 -39.41
CA ARG A 256 -38.68 20.41 -40.67
C ARG A 256 -39.57 20.16 -41.90
N GLU A 257 -40.32 19.06 -41.93
CA GLU A 257 -41.25 18.77 -43.03
C GLU A 257 -42.30 19.88 -43.23
N ILE A 258 -42.82 20.46 -42.15
CA ILE A 258 -43.76 21.59 -42.22
C ILE A 258 -43.09 22.83 -42.82
N SER A 259 -41.83 23.11 -42.47
CA SER A 259 -41.07 24.24 -43.02
C SER A 259 -40.86 24.07 -44.54
N ASP A 260 -40.42 22.90 -44.99
CA ASP A 260 -40.19 22.59 -46.40
C ASP A 260 -41.49 22.69 -47.23
N LEU A 261 -42.61 22.27 -46.65
CA LEU A 261 -43.94 22.40 -47.26
C LEU A 261 -44.41 23.86 -47.30
N GLN A 262 -44.11 24.67 -46.28
CA GLN A 262 -44.42 26.11 -46.29
C GLN A 262 -43.63 26.86 -47.37
N GLU A 263 -42.34 26.61 -47.52
CA GLU A 263 -41.53 27.17 -48.62
C GLU A 263 -42.08 26.76 -49.99
N THR A 264 -42.51 25.50 -50.12
CA THR A 264 -43.14 24.98 -51.35
C THR A 264 -44.47 25.68 -51.67
N ILE A 265 -45.28 26.01 -50.66
CA ILE A 265 -46.52 26.77 -50.83
C ILE A 265 -46.23 28.21 -51.24
N GLU A 266 -45.33 28.91 -50.54
CA GLU A 266 -44.94 30.28 -50.92
C GLU A 266 -44.43 30.37 -52.36
N TRP A 267 -43.64 29.39 -52.81
CA TRP A 267 -43.15 29.33 -54.18
C TRP A 267 -44.29 29.15 -55.18
N LYS A 268 -45.28 28.30 -54.87
CA LYS A 268 -46.47 28.11 -55.70
C LYS A 268 -47.31 29.38 -55.78
N ASP A 269 -47.55 30.07 -54.67
CA ASP A 269 -48.32 31.33 -54.65
C ASP A 269 -47.63 32.43 -55.45
N LYS A 270 -46.31 32.59 -55.31
CA LYS A 270 -45.50 33.50 -56.14
C LYS A 270 -45.62 33.16 -57.64
N LYS A 271 -45.69 31.87 -57.99
CA LYS A 271 -45.87 31.41 -59.38
C LYS A 271 -47.29 31.59 -59.90
N ILE A 272 -48.32 31.40 -59.07
CA ILE A 272 -49.73 31.67 -59.40
C ILE A 272 -49.90 33.16 -59.70
N GLY A 273 -49.44 34.05 -58.82
CA GLY A 273 -49.53 35.50 -59.03
C GLY A 273 -48.76 36.02 -60.26
N ALA A 274 -47.71 35.30 -60.70
CA ALA A 274 -47.03 35.59 -61.96
C ALA A 274 -47.87 35.16 -63.18
N LEU A 275 -48.51 33.99 -63.13
CA LEU A 275 -49.40 33.48 -64.17
C LEU A 275 -50.70 34.31 -64.28
N GLU A 276 -51.25 34.78 -63.16
CA GLU A 276 -52.42 35.68 -63.14
C GLU A 276 -52.11 36.99 -63.84
N LYS A 277 -50.98 37.64 -63.53
CA LYS A 277 -50.51 38.83 -64.27
C LYS A 277 -50.32 38.55 -65.75
N GLN A 278 -49.71 37.42 -66.11
CA GLN A 278 -49.53 37.03 -67.51
C GLN A 278 -50.88 36.85 -68.23
N LYS A 279 -51.89 36.31 -67.53
CA LYS A 279 -53.26 36.20 -68.04
C LYS A 279 -53.91 37.57 -68.21
N GLU A 280 -53.77 38.49 -67.26
CA GLU A 280 -54.28 39.87 -67.37
C GLU A 280 -53.70 40.58 -68.62
N TYR A 281 -52.40 40.49 -68.85
CA TYR A 281 -51.77 41.02 -70.07
C TYR A 281 -52.32 40.33 -71.34
N SER A 282 -52.52 39.00 -71.32
CA SER A 282 -53.07 38.28 -72.47
C SER A 282 -54.54 38.61 -72.74
N ASP A 283 -55.34 38.83 -71.70
CA ASP A 283 -56.74 39.23 -71.80
C ASP A 283 -56.87 40.69 -72.31
N ALA A 284 -55.95 41.58 -71.91
CA ALA A 284 -55.85 42.94 -72.43
C ALA A 284 -55.49 42.95 -73.93
N ILE A 285 -54.41 42.25 -74.34
CA ILE A 285 -54.01 42.11 -75.75
C ILE A 285 -55.13 41.51 -76.60
N ARG A 286 -55.88 40.53 -76.06
CA ARG A 286 -57.05 39.96 -76.76
C ARG A 286 -58.13 41.01 -77.00
N THR A 287 -58.38 41.87 -76.00
CA THR A 287 -59.39 42.93 -76.07
C THR A 287 -59.01 43.98 -77.11
N GLU A 288 -57.77 44.52 -77.06
CA GLU A 288 -57.27 45.47 -78.07
C GLU A 288 -57.30 44.88 -79.49
N ARG A 289 -56.92 43.60 -79.64
CA ARG A 289 -57.00 42.90 -80.93
C ARG A 289 -58.42 42.81 -81.45
N ASP A 290 -59.40 42.53 -80.59
CA ASP A 290 -60.79 42.37 -80.99
C ASP A 290 -61.43 43.73 -81.32
N GLU A 291 -61.10 44.79 -80.58
CA GLU A 291 -61.45 46.19 -80.91
C GLU A 291 -60.87 46.61 -82.27
N LEU A 292 -59.57 46.40 -82.50
CA LEU A 292 -58.93 46.68 -83.80
C LEU A 292 -59.52 45.85 -84.95
N ARG A 293 -59.99 44.63 -84.67
CA ARG A 293 -60.65 43.78 -85.67
C ARG A 293 -62.01 44.37 -86.06
N ASP A 294 -62.77 44.87 -85.09
CA ASP A 294 -64.05 45.55 -85.34
C ASP A 294 -63.84 46.89 -86.06
N GLU A 295 -62.78 47.66 -85.75
CA GLU A 295 -62.38 48.85 -86.52
C GLU A 295 -62.04 48.49 -87.98
N VAL A 296 -61.29 47.41 -88.22
CA VAL A 296 -60.98 46.92 -89.57
C VAL A 296 -62.24 46.48 -90.33
N VAL A 297 -63.24 45.92 -89.64
CA VAL A 297 -64.56 45.62 -90.24
C VAL A 297 -65.30 46.91 -90.61
N GLN A 298 -65.35 47.90 -89.73
CA GLN A 298 -65.97 49.21 -90.01
C GLN A 298 -65.28 49.92 -91.19
N LEU A 299 -63.94 49.93 -91.22
CA LEU A 299 -63.15 50.50 -92.31
C LEU A 299 -63.38 49.75 -93.64
N LYS A 300 -63.50 48.42 -93.63
CA LYS A 300 -63.88 47.63 -94.83
C LYS A 300 -65.27 48.00 -95.34
N ASP A 301 -66.25 48.22 -94.47
CA ASP A 301 -67.60 48.61 -94.89
C ASP A 301 -67.69 50.09 -95.35
N ILE A 302 -66.85 50.98 -94.80
CA ILE A 302 -66.66 52.35 -95.32
C ILE A 302 -66.02 52.32 -96.72
N LEU A 303 -65.01 51.48 -96.94
CA LEU A 303 -64.35 51.30 -98.24
C LEU A 303 -65.30 50.69 -99.30
N LYS A 304 -66.14 49.72 -98.93
CA LYS A 304 -67.23 49.23 -99.79
C LYS A 304 -68.20 50.34 -100.20
N LYS A 305 -68.60 51.22 -99.28
CA LYS A 305 -69.48 52.37 -99.59
C LYS A 305 -68.87 53.35 -100.60
N HIS A 306 -67.54 53.37 -100.75
CA HIS A 306 -66.82 54.22 -101.71
C HIS A 306 -66.35 53.48 -102.97
N GLY A 307 -66.82 52.24 -103.21
CA GLY A 307 -66.57 51.51 -104.45
C GLY A 307 -65.18 50.89 -104.59
N ILE A 308 -64.40 50.80 -103.51
CA ILE A 308 -63.05 50.20 -103.53
C ILE A 308 -63.15 48.74 -103.11
N VAL A 309 -62.86 47.83 -104.04
CA VAL A 309 -62.79 46.38 -103.79
C VAL A 309 -61.36 46.00 -103.40
N LEU A 310 -61.16 45.63 -102.13
CA LEU A 310 -59.89 45.05 -101.67
C LEU A 310 -59.83 43.56 -102.05
N GLY A 311 -58.69 43.14 -102.59
CA GLY A 311 -58.44 41.74 -102.99
C GLY A 311 -58.23 40.78 -101.80
N PRO A 312 -58.10 39.46 -102.05
CA PRO A 312 -58.17 38.43 -101.00
C PRO A 312 -56.97 38.37 -100.05
N ASP A 313 -55.82 38.93 -100.41
CA ASP A 313 -54.54 38.64 -99.77
C ASP A 313 -54.21 39.60 -98.62
N LEU A 314 -54.74 39.30 -97.43
CA LEU A 314 -54.26 39.84 -96.14
C LEU A 314 -54.45 38.78 -95.04
N CYS A 315 -53.65 37.72 -95.10
CA CYS A 315 -53.54 36.73 -94.01
C CYS A 315 -52.56 37.22 -92.94
N THR A 316 -53.05 37.43 -91.71
CA THR A 316 -52.22 37.65 -90.53
C THR A 316 -51.71 36.31 -89.99
N ASN A 317 -50.39 36.18 -89.83
CA ASN A 317 -49.73 34.92 -89.45
C ASN A 317 -49.92 34.54 -87.97
N GLY A 318 -49.95 33.21 -87.71
CA GLY A 318 -49.24 32.65 -86.55
C GLY A 318 -50.07 31.97 -85.45
N GLU A 319 -50.61 30.77 -85.71
CA GLU A 319 -50.85 29.76 -84.66
C GLU A 319 -49.77 28.67 -84.77
N VAL A 320 -49.03 28.40 -83.68
CA VAL A 320 -48.15 27.21 -83.57
C VAL A 320 -48.12 26.74 -82.11
N GLU A 321 -48.52 25.47 -81.89
CA GLU A 321 -48.37 24.73 -80.63
C GLU A 321 -46.93 24.22 -80.44
N GLY A 322 -46.48 23.95 -79.21
CA GLY A 322 -45.16 23.33 -79.00
C GLY A 322 -44.84 22.90 -77.56
N ASN A 323 -45.10 21.62 -77.24
CA ASN A 323 -44.61 20.94 -76.04
C ASN A 323 -43.08 20.84 -76.00
N VAL A 324 -42.48 20.89 -74.80
CA VAL A 324 -41.36 19.99 -74.42
C VAL A 324 -41.52 19.54 -72.95
N SER A 325 -41.28 18.25 -72.71
CA SER A 325 -41.49 17.54 -71.44
C SER A 325 -40.28 17.55 -70.50
N SER A 326 -40.53 17.21 -69.24
CA SER A 326 -39.54 16.95 -68.19
C SER A 326 -38.64 15.73 -68.47
N GLY A 327 -37.45 15.73 -67.85
CA GLY A 327 -36.58 14.57 -67.69
C GLY A 327 -35.81 14.66 -66.37
N SER A 328 -35.90 13.62 -65.54
CA SER A 328 -35.29 13.53 -64.20
C SER A 328 -34.27 12.39 -64.16
N ALA A 329 -33.20 12.52 -63.36
CA ALA A 329 -32.29 11.43 -63.02
C ALA A 329 -31.57 11.67 -61.67
N CYS A 330 -31.95 10.90 -60.65
CA CYS A 330 -31.01 10.34 -59.66
C CYS A 330 -30.39 9.05 -60.27
N THR A 331 -29.42 8.33 -59.70
CA THR A 331 -28.67 8.39 -58.43
C THR A 331 -27.15 8.60 -58.72
N GLU A 332 -26.11 8.32 -57.90
CA GLU A 332 -25.94 7.56 -56.65
C GLU A 332 -24.65 7.98 -55.90
N LEU A 333 -24.58 7.74 -54.58
CA LEU A 333 -23.34 7.82 -53.80
C LEU A 333 -23.25 6.71 -52.74
N GLN A 334 -22.07 6.10 -52.64
CA GLN A 334 -21.81 4.89 -51.85
C GLN A 334 -21.74 5.18 -50.34
N HIS A 335 -22.27 4.26 -49.52
CA HIS A 335 -22.11 4.31 -48.08
C HIS A 335 -20.68 3.93 -47.66
N GLY A 336 -19.96 4.87 -47.06
CA GLY A 336 -18.75 4.57 -46.28
C GLY A 336 -19.11 3.99 -44.92
N SER A 337 -18.40 2.94 -44.49
CA SER A 337 -18.60 2.35 -43.16
C SER A 337 -18.03 3.29 -42.08
N SER A 338 -18.91 3.78 -41.20
CA SER A 338 -18.50 4.52 -40.01
C SER A 338 -18.01 3.53 -38.94
N VAL A 339 -16.75 3.67 -38.52
CA VAL A 339 -16.23 2.99 -37.33
C VAL A 339 -16.75 3.74 -36.12
N LEU A 340 -17.41 3.03 -35.20
CA LEU A 340 -17.82 3.58 -33.90
C LEU A 340 -16.56 3.91 -33.08
N ALA A 341 -16.17 5.18 -33.09
CA ALA A 341 -15.20 5.72 -32.15
C ALA A 341 -15.70 5.50 -30.72
N ALA A 342 -14.78 5.29 -29.77
CA ALA A 342 -15.14 5.33 -28.35
C ALA A 342 -15.58 6.75 -27.99
N ASP A 343 -16.60 6.90 -27.14
CA ASP A 343 -17.10 8.21 -26.73
C ASP A 343 -16.05 8.91 -25.86
N THR A 344 -15.39 9.91 -26.43
CA THR A 344 -14.42 10.76 -25.74
C THR A 344 -15.16 11.84 -24.94
N HIS A 345 -14.93 11.87 -23.63
CA HIS A 345 -15.51 12.82 -22.70
C HIS A 345 -14.51 13.94 -22.37
N LEU A 346 -14.99 15.18 -22.37
CA LEU A 346 -14.20 16.39 -22.09
C LEU A 346 -14.85 17.19 -20.96
N LEU A 347 -14.07 17.55 -19.95
CA LEU A 347 -14.56 18.26 -18.75
C LEU A 347 -13.56 19.32 -18.30
N SER A 348 -13.98 20.59 -18.26
CA SER A 348 -13.19 21.72 -17.79
C SER A 348 -13.66 22.23 -16.43
N ALA A 349 -12.71 22.50 -15.54
CA ALA A 349 -12.93 23.30 -14.34
C ALA A 349 -12.61 24.77 -14.62
N VAL A 350 -13.57 25.66 -14.40
CA VAL A 350 -13.46 27.12 -14.59
C VAL A 350 -13.79 27.86 -13.30
N VAL A 351 -13.21 29.05 -13.09
CA VAL A 351 -13.60 29.93 -11.97
C VAL A 351 -14.73 30.84 -12.41
N ASN A 352 -15.88 30.76 -11.73
CA ASN A 352 -17.00 31.64 -12.00
C ASN A 352 -16.69 33.06 -11.49
N GLN A 353 -16.60 34.03 -12.39
CA GLN A 353 -16.22 35.42 -12.07
C GLN A 353 -17.20 36.16 -11.15
N GLN A 354 -18.46 35.71 -11.05
CA GLN A 354 -19.48 36.35 -10.20
C GLN A 354 -19.48 35.80 -8.76
N THR A 355 -19.11 34.53 -8.57
CA THR A 355 -19.16 33.85 -7.27
C THR A 355 -17.80 33.51 -6.69
N GLY A 356 -16.72 33.61 -7.49
CA GLY A 356 -15.37 33.17 -7.14
C GLY A 356 -15.19 31.65 -7.06
N LYS A 357 -16.26 30.86 -7.27
CA LYS A 357 -16.25 29.40 -7.06
C LYS A 357 -15.86 28.64 -8.32
N LEU A 358 -15.24 27.47 -8.11
CA LEU A 358 -14.95 26.51 -9.17
C LEU A 358 -16.25 25.88 -9.69
N GLN A 359 -16.37 25.76 -11.01
CA GLN A 359 -17.49 25.11 -11.69
C GLN A 359 -16.98 24.18 -12.78
N LEU A 360 -17.60 23.01 -12.90
CA LEU A 360 -17.35 22.08 -13.98
C LEU A 360 -18.26 22.39 -15.19
N LYS A 361 -17.69 22.31 -16.39
CA LYS A 361 -18.39 22.48 -17.67
C LYS A 361 -17.90 21.43 -18.65
N GLU A 362 -18.81 20.87 -19.44
CA GLU A 362 -18.46 19.96 -20.53
C GLU A 362 -17.67 20.69 -21.64
N GLY A 363 -16.84 19.92 -22.36
CA GLY A 363 -15.96 20.43 -23.42
C GLY A 363 -14.74 21.20 -22.89
N ILE A 364 -13.87 21.60 -23.82
CA ILE A 364 -12.71 22.45 -23.53
C ILE A 364 -13.16 23.91 -23.50
N GLN A 365 -13.07 24.54 -22.33
CA GLN A 365 -13.37 25.95 -22.14
C GLN A 365 -12.12 26.80 -22.38
N THR A 366 -12.24 28.09 -22.70
CA THR A 366 -11.06 28.96 -22.94
C THR A 366 -10.44 29.54 -21.66
N ASP A 367 -11.23 29.56 -20.58
CA ASP A 367 -10.91 30.09 -19.24
C ASP A 367 -10.74 28.97 -18.20
N TYR A 368 -10.37 27.77 -18.65
CA TYR A 368 -10.10 26.63 -17.79
C TYR A 368 -8.94 26.90 -16.82
N VAL A 369 -9.10 26.44 -15.58
CA VAL A 369 -8.02 26.22 -14.63
C VAL A 369 -7.34 24.88 -14.93
N ALA A 370 -8.16 23.86 -15.13
CA ALA A 370 -7.78 22.53 -15.56
C ALA A 370 -8.86 21.97 -16.49
N PHE A 371 -8.49 21.09 -17.42
CA PHE A 371 -9.45 20.22 -18.11
C PHE A 371 -8.94 18.78 -18.16
N ALA A 372 -9.88 17.84 -18.24
CA ALA A 372 -9.62 16.44 -18.49
C ALA A 372 -10.23 16.01 -19.83
N ASN A 373 -9.49 15.18 -20.56
CA ASN A 373 -9.91 14.43 -21.73
C ASN A 373 -9.84 12.94 -21.37
N PHE A 374 -10.98 12.24 -21.40
CA PHE A 374 -11.08 10.84 -20.97
C PHE A 374 -11.76 9.99 -22.04
N THR A 375 -11.17 8.84 -22.34
CA THR A 375 -11.74 7.84 -23.25
C THR A 375 -11.64 6.46 -22.60
N ASP A 376 -12.77 5.80 -22.34
CA ASP A 376 -12.80 4.45 -21.81
C ASP A 376 -12.85 3.42 -22.95
N ASP A 377 -11.78 2.64 -23.12
CA ASP A 377 -11.71 1.56 -24.12
C ASP A 377 -11.24 0.24 -23.50
N ILE A 378 -11.45 0.06 -22.19
CA ILE A 378 -11.10 -1.16 -21.44
C ILE A 378 -11.67 -2.42 -22.10
N VAL A 379 -12.88 -2.36 -22.66
CA VAL A 379 -13.53 -3.50 -23.31
C VAL A 379 -12.81 -3.96 -24.59
N LYS A 380 -12.10 -3.07 -25.30
CA LYS A 380 -11.39 -3.41 -26.55
C LYS A 380 -9.88 -3.59 -26.38
N THR A 381 -9.27 -2.84 -25.45
CA THR A 381 -7.80 -2.77 -25.29
C THR A 381 -7.29 -3.10 -23.89
N GLY A 382 -8.19 -3.22 -22.91
CA GLY A 382 -7.84 -3.34 -21.50
C GLY A 382 -7.27 -2.06 -20.88
N TRP A 383 -7.39 -0.90 -21.55
CA TRP A 383 -6.96 0.41 -21.07
C TRP A 383 -8.05 1.47 -21.30
N SER A 384 -8.26 2.36 -20.32
CA SER A 384 -8.78 3.71 -20.57
C SER A 384 -7.61 4.69 -20.75
N TYR A 385 -7.90 5.88 -21.28
CA TYR A 385 -6.92 6.94 -21.52
C TYR A 385 -7.41 8.24 -20.89
N LEU A 386 -6.54 8.93 -20.15
CA LEU A 386 -6.83 10.19 -19.48
C LEU A 386 -5.71 11.20 -19.74
N GLU A 387 -6.05 12.36 -20.25
CA GLU A 387 -5.15 13.52 -20.32
C GLU A 387 -5.70 14.65 -19.43
N VAL A 388 -4.88 15.20 -18.53
CA VAL A 388 -5.26 16.33 -17.65
C VAL A 388 -4.28 17.47 -17.86
N VAL A 389 -4.80 18.66 -18.20
CA VAL A 389 -4.01 19.84 -18.55
C VAL A 389 -4.36 21.00 -17.62
N THR A 390 -3.37 21.70 -17.04
CA THR A 390 -3.58 22.89 -16.20
C THR A 390 -3.04 24.18 -16.81
N ASN A 391 -3.67 25.30 -16.46
CA ASN A 391 -3.42 26.61 -17.02
C ASN A 391 -2.57 27.49 -16.08
N GLY A 392 -1.33 27.78 -16.49
CA GLY A 392 -0.35 28.57 -15.72
C GLY A 392 -0.73 30.04 -15.42
N LYS A 393 -1.89 30.51 -15.88
CA LYS A 393 -2.48 31.79 -15.46
C LYS A 393 -2.99 31.77 -14.02
N TYR A 394 -3.33 30.58 -13.50
CA TYR A 394 -3.83 30.39 -12.13
C TYR A 394 -2.70 30.00 -11.18
N ASN A 395 -2.89 30.22 -9.87
CA ASN A 395 -1.93 29.78 -8.87
C ASN A 395 -1.87 28.23 -8.81
N ASP A 396 -0.71 27.69 -8.47
CA ASP A 396 -0.44 26.25 -8.53
C ASP A 396 -1.40 25.43 -7.65
N MET A 397 -1.79 25.92 -6.47
CA MET A 397 -2.73 25.23 -5.56
C MET A 397 -4.10 25.05 -6.22
N MET A 398 -4.59 26.10 -6.88
CA MET A 398 -5.84 26.10 -7.63
C MET A 398 -5.74 25.22 -8.89
N GLN A 399 -4.58 25.20 -9.56
CA GLN A 399 -4.32 24.28 -10.66
C GLN A 399 -4.34 22.80 -10.20
N ALA A 400 -3.61 22.47 -9.14
CA ALA A 400 -3.50 21.11 -8.61
C ALA A 400 -4.84 20.58 -8.09
N TYR A 401 -5.55 21.37 -7.28
CA TYR A 401 -6.91 21.03 -6.84
C TYR A 401 -7.83 20.80 -8.04
N SER A 402 -7.84 21.72 -9.02
CA SER A 402 -8.72 21.59 -10.19
C SER A 402 -8.38 20.39 -11.06
N ALA A 403 -7.11 20.02 -11.19
CA ALA A 403 -6.66 18.80 -11.87
C ALA A 403 -7.24 17.54 -11.20
N GLY A 404 -7.19 17.48 -9.86
CA GLY A 404 -7.86 16.44 -9.09
C GLY A 404 -9.37 16.42 -9.33
N VAL A 405 -10.04 17.58 -9.28
CA VAL A 405 -11.51 17.66 -9.44
C VAL A 405 -11.95 17.15 -10.82
N VAL A 406 -11.27 17.56 -11.92
CA VAL A 406 -11.66 17.09 -13.26
C VAL A 406 -11.44 15.60 -13.44
N GLU A 407 -10.35 15.04 -12.91
CA GLU A 407 -10.09 13.60 -12.95
C GLU A 407 -11.11 12.81 -12.10
N GLY A 408 -11.34 13.25 -10.86
CA GLY A 408 -12.24 12.57 -9.91
C GLY A 408 -13.68 12.56 -10.39
N ALA A 409 -14.13 13.65 -11.01
CA ALA A 409 -15.46 13.73 -11.62
C ALA A 409 -15.57 12.84 -12.88
N ILE A 410 -14.65 12.99 -13.84
CA ILE A 410 -14.76 12.32 -15.15
C ILE A 410 -14.52 10.81 -15.07
N THR A 411 -13.67 10.35 -14.13
CA THR A 411 -13.37 8.92 -13.93
C THR A 411 -14.15 8.29 -12.78
N SER A 412 -15.09 9.02 -12.16
CA SER A 412 -15.85 8.62 -10.96
C SER A 412 -16.40 7.19 -10.99
N GLN A 413 -16.96 6.76 -12.12
CA GLN A 413 -17.48 5.40 -12.32
C GLN A 413 -16.38 4.32 -12.26
N LEU A 414 -15.18 4.58 -12.78
CA LEU A 414 -14.05 3.66 -12.67
C LEU A 414 -13.44 3.68 -11.27
N ILE A 415 -13.37 4.85 -10.61
CA ILE A 415 -12.92 4.96 -9.22
C ILE A 415 -13.78 4.09 -8.30
N TYR A 416 -15.11 4.17 -8.42
CA TYR A 416 -16.05 3.35 -7.65
C TYR A 416 -15.83 1.85 -7.88
N LYS A 417 -15.74 1.43 -9.15
CA LYS A 417 -15.51 0.01 -9.51
C LYS A 417 -14.15 -0.49 -8.99
N HIS A 418 -13.10 0.33 -9.09
CA HIS A 418 -11.77 -0.05 -8.62
C HIS A 418 -11.75 -0.18 -7.09
N TRP A 419 -12.36 0.77 -6.36
CA TRP A 419 -12.52 0.69 -4.90
C TRP A 419 -13.17 -0.62 -4.45
N ILE A 420 -14.27 -1.03 -5.10
CA ILE A 420 -14.95 -2.31 -4.81
C ILE A 420 -14.02 -3.51 -5.03
N ASN A 421 -13.20 -3.47 -6.07
CA ASN A 421 -12.37 -4.61 -6.44
C ASN A 421 -11.12 -4.74 -5.54
N THR A 422 -10.57 -3.63 -5.03
CA THR A 422 -9.25 -3.62 -4.35
C THR A 422 -9.25 -3.22 -2.88
N LEU A 423 -10.03 -2.22 -2.46
CA LEU A 423 -9.90 -1.58 -1.14
C LEU A 423 -11.12 -1.74 -0.22
N MET A 424 -12.28 -2.07 -0.78
CA MET A 424 -13.47 -2.41 -0.02
C MET A 424 -13.18 -3.57 0.94
N GLY A 425 -13.49 -3.38 2.23
CA GLY A 425 -13.22 -4.39 3.27
C GLY A 425 -11.81 -4.36 3.88
N TYR A 426 -10.84 -3.62 3.33
CA TYR A 426 -9.42 -3.68 3.76
C TYR A 426 -9.20 -3.44 5.26
N CYS A 427 -10.02 -2.58 5.87
CA CYS A 427 -10.06 -2.35 7.32
C CYS A 427 -11.45 -2.56 7.97
N GLU A 428 -12.25 -3.47 7.40
CA GLU A 428 -13.54 -3.91 7.96
C GLU A 428 -13.44 -5.32 8.61
N SER A 429 -12.25 -5.92 8.61
CA SER A 429 -11.95 -7.26 9.12
C SER A 429 -11.65 -7.33 10.63
N ASP A 430 -11.53 -8.55 11.16
CA ASP A 430 -11.36 -8.85 12.59
C ASP A 430 -10.10 -8.24 13.25
N ASP A 431 -9.08 -7.82 12.48
CA ASP A 431 -7.88 -7.15 13.02
C ASP A 431 -8.09 -5.64 13.22
N LEU A 432 -9.10 -5.31 14.03
CA LEU A 432 -9.39 -3.95 14.50
C LEU A 432 -8.18 -3.30 15.19
N GLY A 433 -7.28 -4.11 15.76
CA GLY A 433 -6.04 -3.68 16.36
C GLY A 433 -5.07 -3.07 15.34
N TYR A 434 -4.80 -3.78 14.24
CA TYR A 434 -4.01 -3.26 13.12
C TYR A 434 -4.65 -2.00 12.54
N CYS A 435 -5.95 -2.01 12.24
CA CYS A 435 -6.62 -0.88 11.61
C CYS A 435 -6.62 0.38 12.48
N LYS A 436 -6.67 0.24 13.80
CA LYS A 436 -6.45 1.36 14.72
C LYS A 436 -5.02 1.92 14.60
N ARG A 437 -4.00 1.05 14.63
CA ARG A 437 -2.58 1.45 14.50
C ARG A 437 -2.29 2.11 13.14
N LEU A 438 -2.85 1.58 12.05
CA LEU A 438 -2.72 2.16 10.71
C LEU A 438 -3.37 3.54 10.64
N LYS A 439 -4.61 3.70 11.12
CA LYS A 439 -5.30 4.99 11.15
C LYS A 439 -4.53 6.03 11.99
N GLU A 440 -3.99 5.61 13.13
CA GLU A 440 -3.15 6.45 13.98
C GLU A 440 -1.86 6.86 13.25
N TYR A 441 -1.12 5.91 12.66
CA TYR A 441 0.08 6.17 11.85
C TYR A 441 -0.18 7.19 10.73
N ILE A 442 -1.21 6.97 9.91
CA ILE A 442 -1.57 7.87 8.80
C ILE A 442 -1.94 9.26 9.32
N THR A 443 -2.73 9.34 10.39
CA THR A 443 -3.14 10.62 10.98
C THR A 443 -1.93 11.41 11.50
N THR A 444 -1.02 10.76 12.23
CA THR A 444 0.21 11.37 12.73
C THR A 444 1.15 11.77 11.59
N ASN A 445 1.24 10.98 10.52
CA ASN A 445 2.09 11.31 9.36
C ASN A 445 1.57 12.51 8.58
N LEU A 446 0.27 12.55 8.26
CA LEU A 446 -0.34 13.71 7.60
C LEU A 446 -0.22 14.98 8.44
N GLN A 447 -0.38 14.87 9.76
CA GLN A 447 -0.19 16.01 10.67
C GLN A 447 1.25 16.55 10.61
N TRP A 448 2.25 15.66 10.68
CA TRP A 448 3.65 16.04 10.57
C TRP A 448 3.98 16.64 9.18
N VAL A 449 3.45 16.06 8.10
CA VAL A 449 3.62 16.58 6.73
C VAL A 449 3.05 17.99 6.59
N LYS A 450 1.86 18.27 7.13
CA LYS A 450 1.28 19.62 7.17
C LYS A 450 2.19 20.61 7.91
N GLU A 451 2.66 20.24 9.10
CA GLU A 451 3.56 21.07 9.89
C GLU A 451 4.85 21.41 9.12
N GLN A 452 5.41 20.46 8.36
CA GLN A 452 6.55 20.75 7.48
C GLN A 452 6.21 21.67 6.30
N ILE A 453 5.04 21.52 5.69
CA ILE A 453 4.55 22.42 4.62
C ILE A 453 4.44 23.86 5.13
N GLU A 454 3.90 24.06 6.33
CA GLU A 454 3.79 25.38 6.96
C GLU A 454 5.16 25.96 7.36
N MET A 455 6.01 25.16 8.01
CA MET A 455 7.34 25.58 8.46
C MET A 455 8.31 25.89 7.32
N ALA A 456 8.15 25.24 6.16
CA ALA A 456 9.07 25.31 5.03
C ALA A 456 8.37 25.69 3.72
N ALA A 457 7.40 26.60 3.78
CA ALA A 457 6.58 27.03 2.63
C ALA A 457 7.36 27.52 1.40
N GLU A 458 8.58 28.06 1.57
CA GLU A 458 9.45 28.47 0.45
C GLU A 458 10.23 27.30 -0.19
N SER A 459 10.26 26.13 0.43
CA SER A 459 10.98 24.96 -0.06
C SER A 459 10.31 24.38 -1.31
N PRO A 460 11.04 24.17 -2.42
CA PRO A 460 10.52 23.47 -3.59
C PRO A 460 9.93 22.10 -3.26
N TYR A 461 10.58 21.34 -2.38
CA TYR A 461 10.13 20.00 -1.98
C TYR A 461 8.74 20.06 -1.33
N TRP A 462 8.58 20.89 -0.30
CA TRP A 462 7.32 20.99 0.44
C TRP A 462 6.20 21.68 -0.34
N HIS A 463 6.52 22.60 -1.25
CA HIS A 463 5.56 23.10 -2.25
C HIS A 463 5.02 21.96 -3.11
N GLN A 464 5.88 21.10 -3.67
CA GLN A 464 5.41 19.96 -4.48
C GLN A 464 4.63 18.92 -3.67
N VAL A 465 5.00 18.65 -2.41
CA VAL A 465 4.20 17.78 -1.50
C VAL A 465 2.80 18.38 -1.30
N HIS A 466 2.72 19.69 -1.02
CA HIS A 466 1.44 20.37 -0.84
C HIS A 466 0.58 20.31 -2.11
N LEU A 467 1.16 20.54 -3.30
CA LEU A 467 0.44 20.38 -4.58
C LEU A 467 -0.08 18.95 -4.79
N SER A 468 0.68 17.92 -4.42
CA SER A 468 0.21 16.52 -4.50
C SER A 468 -0.97 16.25 -3.57
N LEU A 469 -0.96 16.79 -2.34
CA LEU A 469 -2.10 16.70 -1.43
C LEU A 469 -3.30 17.51 -1.93
N MET A 470 -3.11 18.69 -2.49
CA MET A 470 -4.18 19.48 -3.13
C MET A 470 -4.83 18.73 -4.30
N GLN A 471 -4.03 18.03 -5.13
CA GLN A 471 -4.53 17.18 -6.21
C GLN A 471 -5.34 15.99 -5.67
N LEU A 472 -4.86 15.31 -4.64
CA LEU A 472 -5.60 14.22 -4.00
C LEU A 472 -6.91 14.72 -3.38
N LYS A 473 -6.91 15.91 -2.77
CA LYS A 473 -8.14 16.49 -2.20
C LYS A 473 -9.15 16.86 -3.28
N GLY A 474 -8.67 17.45 -4.39
CA GLY A 474 -9.48 17.68 -5.58
C GLY A 474 -10.11 16.39 -6.12
N LEU A 475 -9.38 15.28 -6.12
CA LEU A 475 -9.87 13.98 -6.57
C LEU A 475 -11.04 13.45 -5.72
N GLU A 476 -10.92 13.51 -4.39
CA GLU A 476 -11.98 13.13 -3.43
C GLU A 476 -13.23 14.01 -3.59
N ASP A 477 -13.02 15.33 -3.73
CA ASP A 477 -14.09 16.31 -3.88
C ASP A 477 -14.79 16.22 -5.26
N GLY A 478 -14.02 15.95 -6.32
CA GLY A 478 -14.53 15.72 -7.67
C GLY A 478 -15.35 14.43 -7.77
N TYR A 479 -14.87 13.35 -7.15
CA TYR A 479 -15.62 12.08 -7.06
C TYR A 479 -16.93 12.21 -6.27
N SER A 480 -16.90 12.92 -5.13
CA SER A 480 -18.09 13.12 -4.30
C SER A 480 -19.11 14.10 -4.88
N GLY A 481 -18.76 14.81 -5.96
CA GLY A 481 -19.60 15.85 -6.57
C GLY A 481 -19.72 17.12 -5.71
N GLN A 482 -18.78 17.36 -4.78
CA GLN A 482 -18.81 18.44 -3.80
C GLN A 482 -17.47 19.22 -3.80
N TRP A 483 -17.11 19.82 -4.93
CA TRP A 483 -15.89 20.62 -5.07
C TRP A 483 -16.03 22.01 -4.43
N THR A 484 -15.40 22.19 -3.27
CA THR A 484 -15.16 23.50 -2.66
C THR A 484 -13.67 23.66 -2.44
N PHE A 485 -13.05 24.60 -3.16
CA PHE A 485 -11.63 24.90 -2.97
C PHE A 485 -11.37 25.19 -1.48
N PRO A 486 -10.37 24.56 -0.84
CA PRO A 486 -10.19 24.66 0.60
C PRO A 486 -9.66 26.04 1.00
N ASP A 487 -10.55 26.87 1.54
CA ASP A 487 -10.22 28.13 2.21
C ASP A 487 -9.65 27.91 3.64
N THR A 488 -9.64 26.65 4.10
CA THR A 488 -9.21 26.21 5.44
C THR A 488 -8.29 24.99 5.35
N GLU A 489 -7.79 24.53 6.51
CA GLU A 489 -6.89 23.38 6.62
C GLU A 489 -7.37 22.12 5.86
N LEU A 490 -6.44 21.44 5.17
CA LEU A 490 -6.71 20.20 4.43
C LEU A 490 -7.13 19.06 5.37
N TYR A 491 -8.30 18.47 5.12
CA TYR A 491 -8.77 17.27 5.79
C TYR A 491 -8.85 16.09 4.81
N PHE A 492 -8.38 14.92 5.25
CA PHE A 492 -8.50 13.65 4.56
C PHE A 492 -9.08 12.60 5.50
N ASN A 493 -9.91 11.70 4.98
CA ASN A 493 -10.19 10.44 5.68
C ASN A 493 -8.95 9.53 5.57
N PRO A 494 -8.29 9.11 6.68
CA PRO A 494 -7.12 8.24 6.62
C PRO A 494 -7.36 6.90 5.92
N LEU A 495 -8.61 6.43 5.90
CA LEU A 495 -9.05 5.20 5.23
C LEU A 495 -9.94 5.50 4.00
N GLY A 496 -9.78 6.70 3.40
CA GLY A 496 -10.41 7.12 2.15
C GLY A 496 -9.44 7.00 0.97
N PHE A 497 -9.44 8.01 0.09
CA PHE A 497 -8.66 8.00 -1.16
C PHE A 497 -7.13 7.99 -0.98
N LEU A 498 -6.64 8.18 0.25
CA LEU A 498 -5.24 7.90 0.60
C LEU A 498 -4.87 6.43 0.37
N LEU A 499 -5.79 5.48 0.61
CA LEU A 499 -5.53 4.06 0.42
C LEU A 499 -5.24 3.70 -1.06
N PHE A 500 -5.82 4.42 -2.04
CA PHE A 500 -5.46 4.28 -3.45
C PHE A 500 -4.03 4.71 -3.77
N GLN A 501 -3.45 5.61 -2.96
CA GLN A 501 -2.07 6.07 -3.16
C GLN A 501 -1.08 5.16 -2.42
N MET A 502 -1.50 4.60 -1.29
CA MET A 502 -0.67 3.86 -0.36
C MET A 502 -0.59 2.35 -0.63
N VAL A 503 -1.12 1.82 -1.73
CA VAL A 503 -1.21 0.36 -1.94
C VAL A 503 0.16 -0.34 -1.77
N GLY A 504 1.22 0.19 -2.38
CA GLY A 504 2.59 -0.31 -2.20
C GLY A 504 3.21 0.01 -0.83
N ASP A 505 2.91 1.19 -0.25
CA ASP A 505 3.34 1.53 1.13
C ASP A 505 2.71 0.58 2.17
N LEU A 506 1.50 0.08 1.91
CA LEU A 506 0.76 -0.81 2.80
C LEU A 506 1.43 -2.18 2.93
N GLU A 507 2.14 -2.67 1.91
CA GLU A 507 2.87 -3.95 1.97
C GLU A 507 3.86 -3.97 3.16
N ASP A 508 4.67 -2.91 3.29
CA ASP A 508 5.62 -2.75 4.40
C ASP A 508 4.93 -2.31 5.70
N LEU A 509 3.89 -1.47 5.65
CA LEU A 509 3.15 -1.02 6.84
C LEU A 509 2.37 -2.15 7.52
N GLU A 510 1.86 -3.13 6.79
CA GLU A 510 1.25 -4.34 7.37
C GLU A 510 2.24 -5.10 8.26
N ALA A 511 3.48 -5.26 7.80
CA ALA A 511 4.55 -5.89 8.56
C ALA A 511 5.00 -5.01 9.74
N ALA A 512 5.32 -3.73 9.49
CA ALA A 512 5.80 -2.80 10.51
C ALA A 512 4.79 -2.53 11.64
N LEU A 513 3.48 -2.57 11.33
CA LEU A 513 2.40 -2.40 12.30
C LEU A 513 1.83 -3.73 12.83
N ASN A 514 2.51 -4.86 12.61
CA ASN A 514 2.16 -6.19 13.12
C ASN A 514 0.70 -6.61 12.78
N LYS A 515 0.31 -6.58 11.50
CA LYS A 515 -0.96 -7.17 11.04
C LYS A 515 -0.92 -8.69 11.21
N SER A 516 -1.99 -9.27 11.75
CA SER A 516 -2.10 -10.72 12.03
C SER A 516 -2.10 -11.59 10.76
N SER A 517 -2.67 -11.09 9.67
CA SER A 517 -2.63 -11.70 8.34
C SER A 517 -2.21 -10.64 7.32
N GLN A 518 -0.97 -10.73 6.85
CA GLN A 518 -0.43 -9.87 5.80
C GLN A 518 -1.04 -10.28 4.45
N SER A 519 -1.38 -9.28 3.63
CA SER A 519 -1.87 -9.45 2.27
C SER A 519 -0.75 -9.93 1.33
N HIS A 520 0.49 -9.49 1.58
CA HIS A 520 1.67 -9.90 0.83
C HIS A 520 2.33 -11.12 1.49
N THR A 521 2.70 -12.10 0.67
CA THR A 521 3.36 -13.34 1.12
C THR A 521 4.87 -13.24 0.96
N VAL A 522 5.63 -13.95 1.79
CA VAL A 522 7.11 -13.88 1.81
C VAL A 522 7.71 -14.18 0.43
N GLY A 523 8.30 -13.16 -0.19
CA GLY A 523 8.88 -13.21 -1.53
C GLY A 523 7.91 -12.84 -2.66
N SER A 524 6.72 -12.28 -2.38
CA SER A 524 5.79 -11.87 -3.44
C SER A 524 6.49 -10.80 -4.28
N GLY A 525 6.78 -11.10 -5.53
CA GLY A 525 7.40 -10.15 -6.43
C GLY A 525 6.38 -9.17 -7.00
N SER A 526 6.69 -7.88 -6.95
CA SER A 526 6.00 -6.84 -7.73
C SER A 526 6.91 -6.42 -8.88
N CYS A 527 6.61 -6.96 -10.06
CA CYS A 527 7.11 -6.51 -11.37
C CYS A 527 8.45 -7.09 -11.85
N SER A 528 8.63 -7.06 -13.17
CA SER A 528 9.86 -7.38 -13.90
C SER A 528 10.20 -6.21 -14.84
N ALA A 529 11.47 -5.81 -14.93
CA ALA A 529 11.91 -4.70 -15.78
C ALA A 529 13.15 -5.06 -16.62
N LEU A 530 13.24 -4.51 -17.83
CA LEU A 530 14.39 -4.66 -18.73
C LEU A 530 14.69 -3.36 -19.48
N ILE A 531 15.89 -2.84 -19.27
CA ILE A 531 16.51 -1.76 -20.04
C ILE A 531 17.50 -2.42 -21.00
N LYS A 532 17.30 -2.27 -22.31
CA LYS A 532 18.06 -2.99 -23.34
C LYS A 532 18.71 -2.01 -24.32
N LEU A 533 20.04 -2.04 -24.37
CA LEU A 533 20.81 -1.37 -25.41
C LEU A 533 20.89 -2.28 -26.64
N LEU A 534 20.35 -1.83 -27.78
CA LEU A 534 20.34 -2.63 -29.00
C LEU A 534 21.71 -2.61 -29.72
N PRO A 535 22.04 -3.65 -30.52
CA PRO A 535 23.34 -3.76 -31.18
C PRO A 535 23.73 -2.51 -31.99
N GLY A 536 24.98 -2.06 -31.82
CA GLY A 536 25.49 -0.84 -32.44
C GLY A 536 24.95 0.46 -31.82
N ASN A 537 24.41 0.39 -30.60
CA ASN A 537 23.77 1.50 -29.88
C ASN A 537 22.64 2.17 -30.69
N LYS A 538 22.01 1.42 -31.62
CA LYS A 538 21.01 1.95 -32.56
C LYS A 538 19.75 2.49 -31.89
N GLU A 539 19.45 1.98 -30.70
CA GLU A 539 18.26 2.29 -29.90
C GLU A 539 18.51 1.82 -28.46
N LEU A 540 17.83 2.45 -27.51
CA LEU A 540 17.74 2.06 -26.10
C LEU A 540 16.26 1.83 -25.80
N LEU A 541 15.91 0.60 -25.43
CA LEU A 541 14.54 0.22 -25.06
C LEU A 541 14.43 0.14 -23.54
N VAL A 542 13.30 0.62 -23.01
CA VAL A 542 12.98 0.53 -21.57
C VAL A 542 11.60 -0.09 -21.43
N SER A 543 11.49 -1.20 -20.69
CA SER A 543 10.24 -1.93 -20.54
C SER A 543 10.02 -2.45 -19.12
N HIS A 544 8.76 -2.56 -18.74
CA HIS A 544 8.27 -2.96 -17.42
C HIS A 544 6.99 -3.82 -17.58
N ASP A 545 6.91 -4.93 -16.86
CA ASP A 545 5.75 -5.85 -16.74
C ASP A 545 5.33 -5.82 -15.27
N THR A 546 4.19 -5.18 -14.95
CA THR A 546 3.71 -5.07 -13.56
C THR A 546 3.23 -6.41 -13.06
N TRP A 547 3.64 -6.86 -11.87
CA TRP A 547 2.98 -7.99 -11.20
C TRP A 547 2.06 -7.47 -10.11
N ASN A 548 0.80 -7.89 -10.12
CA ASN A 548 -0.20 -7.46 -9.12
C ASN A 548 -1.34 -8.49 -9.04
N ASN A 549 -2.22 -8.32 -8.06
CA ASN A 549 -3.49 -9.03 -7.97
C ASN A 549 -4.40 -8.67 -9.16
N TYR A 550 -5.01 -9.68 -9.79
CA TYR A 550 -5.87 -9.53 -10.97
C TYR A 550 -7.10 -8.63 -10.73
N GLN A 551 -7.54 -8.46 -9.48
CA GLN A 551 -8.61 -7.52 -9.12
C GLN A 551 -8.22 -6.04 -9.34
N SER A 552 -6.93 -5.72 -9.48
CA SER A 552 -6.45 -4.37 -9.78
C SER A 552 -6.60 -3.95 -11.25
N MET A 553 -6.94 -4.87 -12.18
CA MET A 553 -6.79 -4.68 -13.63
C MET A 553 -7.76 -3.66 -14.30
N LEU A 554 -8.44 -2.77 -13.56
CA LEU A 554 -8.95 -1.53 -14.16
C LEU A 554 -7.77 -0.58 -14.37
N ARG A 555 -7.39 -0.32 -15.62
CA ARG A 555 -6.17 0.43 -15.96
C ARG A 555 -6.48 1.71 -16.73
N ILE A 556 -5.77 2.77 -16.40
CA ILE A 556 -5.82 4.06 -17.09
C ILE A 556 -4.40 4.46 -17.48
N MET A 557 -4.15 4.68 -18.78
CA MET A 557 -2.97 5.41 -19.23
C MET A 557 -3.20 6.91 -18.99
N LYS A 558 -2.34 7.55 -18.20
CA LYS A 558 -2.47 8.95 -17.81
C LYS A 558 -1.39 9.81 -18.43
N LYS A 559 -1.77 10.99 -18.94
CA LYS A 559 -0.88 12.08 -19.31
C LYS A 559 -1.27 13.33 -18.55
N TYR A 560 -0.38 13.82 -17.69
CA TYR A 560 -0.54 15.09 -17.02
C TYR A 560 0.32 16.15 -17.72
N VAL A 561 -0.25 17.32 -17.96
CA VAL A 561 0.43 18.51 -18.52
C VAL A 561 0.20 19.68 -17.56
N PHE A 562 1.08 19.81 -16.57
CA PHE A 562 0.94 20.75 -15.47
C PHE A 562 1.81 21.99 -15.65
N SER A 563 1.17 23.15 -15.52
CA SER A 563 1.83 24.47 -15.48
C SER A 563 2.23 24.88 -14.04
N PHE A 564 2.68 23.92 -13.22
CA PHE A 564 3.16 24.17 -11.85
C PHE A 564 4.55 24.78 -11.85
N ARG A 565 4.85 25.59 -10.83
CA ARG A 565 6.17 26.19 -10.59
C ARG A 565 6.99 25.34 -9.63
N THR A 566 8.29 25.53 -9.65
CA THR A 566 9.25 24.85 -8.78
C THR A 566 8.97 25.10 -7.29
N SER A 567 8.68 26.35 -6.90
CA SER A 567 8.27 26.76 -5.55
C SER A 567 7.26 27.93 -5.62
N LEU A 568 6.78 28.41 -4.47
CA LEU A 568 5.96 29.63 -4.39
C LEU A 568 6.68 30.90 -4.86
N THR A 569 8.00 30.96 -4.65
CA THR A 569 8.86 32.13 -4.93
C THR A 569 9.55 32.07 -6.28
N ASP A 570 9.77 30.86 -6.82
CA ASP A 570 10.30 30.66 -8.16
C ASP A 570 9.18 30.75 -9.22
N HIS A 571 9.49 31.34 -10.36
CA HIS A 571 8.60 31.41 -11.52
C HIS A 571 8.99 30.42 -12.63
N THR A 572 10.06 29.63 -12.45
CA THR A 572 10.35 28.52 -13.35
C THR A 572 9.32 27.41 -13.19
N LEU A 573 8.92 26.81 -14.32
CA LEU A 573 8.09 25.61 -14.32
C LEU A 573 8.90 24.39 -13.87
N ILE A 574 8.21 23.44 -13.26
CA ILE A 574 8.79 22.14 -12.89
C ILE A 574 9.37 21.41 -14.12
N PRO A 575 10.54 20.75 -14.02
CA PRO A 575 11.12 19.98 -15.13
C PRO A 575 10.20 18.87 -15.66
N GLY A 576 9.54 18.13 -14.77
CA GLY A 576 8.54 17.12 -15.09
C GLY A 576 7.13 17.71 -15.23
N SER A 577 6.98 18.78 -16.01
CA SER A 577 5.68 19.44 -16.27
C SER A 577 4.72 18.57 -17.08
N THR A 578 5.22 17.87 -18.09
CA THR A 578 4.50 16.76 -18.75
C THR A 578 4.99 15.41 -18.24
N GLN A 579 4.05 14.52 -17.92
CA GLN A 579 4.29 13.16 -17.41
C GLN A 579 3.29 12.20 -18.06
N ALA A 580 3.74 11.12 -18.70
CA ALA A 580 2.88 10.06 -19.25
C ALA A 580 3.23 8.71 -18.61
N PHE A 581 2.24 8.01 -18.07
CA PHE A 581 2.44 6.84 -17.20
C PHE A 581 1.24 5.90 -17.20
N SER A 582 1.48 4.62 -16.91
CA SER A 582 0.42 3.62 -16.67
C SER A 582 -0.07 3.71 -15.22
N SER A 583 -1.37 3.61 -14.98
CA SER A 583 -1.99 3.94 -13.68
C SER A 583 -3.33 3.22 -13.49
N TYR A 584 -3.98 3.52 -12.36
CA TYR A 584 -5.25 2.97 -11.90
C TYR A 584 -6.28 4.09 -11.66
N PRO A 585 -7.59 3.80 -11.70
CA PRO A 585 -8.63 4.75 -11.28
C PRO A 585 -8.46 5.11 -9.80
N GLY A 586 -8.38 6.40 -9.48
CA GLY A 586 -8.25 6.87 -8.10
C GLY A 586 -6.81 7.10 -7.62
N SER A 587 -5.79 6.58 -8.32
CA SER A 587 -4.37 6.80 -7.98
C SER A 587 -3.78 7.96 -8.80
N ILE A 588 -3.29 9.03 -8.17
CA ILE A 588 -2.73 10.22 -8.87
C ILE A 588 -1.26 10.05 -9.27
N PHE A 589 -0.78 8.82 -9.26
CA PHE A 589 0.55 8.36 -9.65
C PHE A 589 0.42 6.99 -10.34
N SER A 590 1.54 6.40 -10.78
CA SER A 590 1.54 5.12 -11.50
C SER A 590 1.21 3.95 -10.59
N GLY A 591 2.02 3.70 -9.56
CA GLY A 591 1.88 2.51 -8.69
C GLY A 591 2.19 1.19 -9.40
N ASP A 592 2.80 1.26 -10.58
CA ASP A 592 3.36 0.12 -11.31
C ASP A 592 4.82 -0.19 -10.96
N ASP A 593 5.77 0.76 -10.95
CA ASP A 593 5.73 2.13 -11.51
C ASP A 593 6.40 2.24 -12.91
N PHE A 594 5.83 3.05 -13.82
CA PHE A 594 6.45 3.39 -15.13
C PHE A 594 6.03 4.78 -15.65
N TYR A 595 6.98 5.72 -15.80
CA TYR A 595 6.74 7.10 -16.27
C TYR A 595 7.67 7.54 -17.41
N ILE A 596 7.14 8.38 -18.29
CA ILE A 596 7.90 9.18 -19.27
C ILE A 596 7.74 10.66 -18.93
N LEU A 597 8.85 11.36 -18.69
CA LEU A 597 8.87 12.71 -18.13
C LEU A 597 9.49 13.73 -19.11
N SER A 598 8.88 14.91 -19.19
CA SER A 598 9.37 16.08 -19.99
C SER A 598 10.78 16.56 -19.64
N SER A 599 11.30 16.20 -18.46
CA SER A 599 12.71 16.39 -18.09
C SER A 599 13.68 15.52 -18.91
N GLY A 600 13.18 14.64 -19.78
CA GLY A 600 13.95 13.68 -20.58
C GLY A 600 14.26 12.39 -19.83
N LEU A 601 13.60 12.16 -18.70
CA LEU A 601 13.76 10.98 -17.85
C LEU A 601 12.65 9.95 -18.13
N VAL A 602 13.00 8.68 -18.02
CA VAL A 602 12.06 7.57 -17.82
C VAL A 602 12.38 6.93 -16.47
N THR A 603 11.37 6.84 -15.60
CA THR A 603 11.49 6.30 -14.25
C THR A 603 10.60 5.07 -14.12
N LEU A 604 11.16 4.00 -13.56
CA LEU A 604 10.48 2.72 -13.33
C LEU A 604 11.16 1.99 -12.17
N GLU A 605 10.47 1.04 -11.54
CA GLU A 605 11.06 0.25 -10.46
C GLU A 605 10.70 -1.24 -10.53
N THR A 606 11.12 -2.01 -9.52
CA THR A 606 10.47 -3.26 -9.08
C THR A 606 10.66 -3.40 -7.57
N THR A 607 9.63 -3.77 -6.81
CA THR A 607 9.68 -3.81 -5.33
C THR A 607 10.65 -4.87 -4.82
N ILE A 608 11.61 -4.49 -3.99
CA ILE A 608 12.57 -5.41 -3.34
C ILE A 608 12.12 -5.82 -1.93
N GLY A 609 11.22 -5.04 -1.31
CA GLY A 609 10.66 -5.29 0.01
C GLY A 609 11.70 -5.26 1.14
N ASN A 610 11.29 -5.75 2.30
CA ASN A 610 12.18 -6.01 3.43
C ASN A 610 11.74 -7.25 4.21
N SER A 611 12.67 -8.18 4.47
CA SER A 611 12.43 -9.38 5.28
C SER A 611 13.16 -9.35 6.63
N ASN A 612 13.87 -8.27 6.94
CA ASN A 612 14.52 -8.07 8.23
C ASN A 612 13.60 -7.25 9.16
N SER A 613 13.01 -7.92 10.15
CA SER A 613 12.11 -7.29 11.13
C SER A 613 12.78 -6.20 11.97
N ASP A 614 14.10 -6.25 12.16
CA ASP A 614 14.82 -5.27 12.97
C ASP A 614 14.88 -3.89 12.30
N LEU A 615 14.56 -3.79 11.00
CA LEU A 615 14.51 -2.51 10.28
C LEU A 615 13.18 -1.78 10.45
N TRP A 616 12.08 -2.46 10.85
CA TRP A 616 10.77 -1.81 11.00
C TRP A 616 10.74 -0.69 12.04
N LYS A 617 11.70 -0.66 12.98
CA LYS A 617 11.92 0.47 13.91
C LYS A 617 12.24 1.81 13.23
N PHE A 618 12.60 1.80 11.94
CA PHE A 618 12.81 2.99 11.12
C PHE A 618 11.53 3.48 10.42
N VAL A 619 10.52 2.62 10.27
CA VAL A 619 9.20 3.01 9.76
C VAL A 619 8.45 3.77 10.86
N LYS A 620 8.47 5.09 10.77
CA LYS A 620 7.88 6.01 11.76
C LYS A 620 6.92 6.95 11.05
N PRO A 621 5.85 7.44 11.72
CA PRO A 621 4.95 8.42 11.11
C PRO A 621 5.53 9.83 11.04
N GLN A 622 6.59 10.15 11.80
CA GLN A 622 7.25 11.46 11.80
C GLN A 622 8.66 11.36 11.19
N ALA A 623 9.15 12.48 10.64
CA ALA A 623 10.40 12.57 9.89
C ALA A 623 10.45 11.73 8.60
N SER A 624 9.29 11.37 8.06
CA SER A 624 9.10 10.46 6.92
C SER A 624 8.00 10.96 5.99
N VAL A 625 8.21 10.77 4.68
CA VAL A 625 7.20 11.00 3.65
C VAL A 625 6.96 9.67 2.94
N LEU A 626 5.70 9.26 2.82
CA LEU A 626 5.31 8.02 2.14
C LEU A 626 5.81 8.00 0.68
N GLU A 627 6.02 6.81 0.14
CA GLU A 627 6.79 6.64 -1.09
C GLU A 627 6.10 7.30 -2.30
N TRP A 628 4.78 7.13 -2.44
CA TRP A 628 4.01 7.73 -3.52
C TRP A 628 4.18 9.26 -3.61
N LEU A 629 4.32 9.95 -2.47
CA LEU A 629 4.60 11.39 -2.44
C LEU A 629 6.04 11.70 -2.87
N ARG A 630 7.03 10.92 -2.41
CA ARG A 630 8.44 11.10 -2.79
C ARG A 630 8.66 10.86 -4.28
N ASN A 631 8.02 9.82 -4.82
CA ASN A 631 7.95 9.47 -6.24
C ASN A 631 7.40 10.65 -7.08
N ILE A 632 6.22 11.18 -6.76
CA ILE A 632 5.64 12.36 -7.45
C ILE A 632 6.58 13.58 -7.37
N VAL A 633 7.14 13.88 -6.20
CA VAL A 633 8.02 15.06 -6.01
C VAL A 633 9.32 14.93 -6.82
N ALA A 634 9.94 13.75 -6.83
CA ALA A 634 11.13 13.48 -7.62
C ALA A 634 10.85 13.56 -9.13
N ASN A 635 9.75 12.95 -9.61
CA ASN A 635 9.32 13.02 -11.02
C ASN A 635 9.05 14.47 -11.48
N ARG A 636 8.48 15.32 -10.61
CA ARG A 636 8.24 16.74 -10.91
C ARG A 636 9.54 17.54 -10.97
N LEU A 637 10.43 17.40 -9.99
CA LEU A 637 11.55 18.32 -9.77
C LEU A 637 12.87 17.95 -10.49
N ALA A 638 13.10 16.68 -10.81
CA ALA A 638 14.41 16.23 -11.29
C ALA A 638 14.72 16.57 -12.75
N ARG A 639 15.96 17.00 -13.03
CA ARG A 639 16.50 17.21 -14.39
C ARG A 639 17.46 16.12 -14.83
N SER A 640 17.97 15.30 -13.90
CA SER A 640 18.88 14.18 -14.16
C SER A 640 18.58 13.00 -13.22
N GLY A 641 19.08 11.80 -13.57
CA GLY A 641 18.92 10.62 -12.71
C GLY A 641 19.52 10.77 -11.31
N LYS A 642 20.63 11.51 -11.18
CA LYS A 642 21.20 11.84 -9.86
C LYS A 642 20.30 12.79 -9.07
N GLU A 643 19.78 13.86 -9.67
CA GLU A 643 18.86 14.76 -8.98
C GLU A 643 17.59 14.04 -8.52
N TRP A 644 17.07 13.12 -9.35
CA TRP A 644 15.92 12.30 -8.99
C TRP A 644 16.21 11.48 -7.73
N ALA A 645 17.35 10.78 -7.71
CA ALA A 645 17.80 10.00 -6.56
C ALA A 645 18.01 10.86 -5.30
N ASP A 646 18.65 12.02 -5.42
CA ASP A 646 18.89 12.96 -4.32
C ASP A 646 17.57 13.54 -3.73
N ILE A 647 16.54 13.72 -4.57
CA ILE A 647 15.22 14.22 -4.15
C ILE A 647 14.38 13.12 -3.52
N PHE A 648 14.29 11.95 -4.17
CA PHE A 648 13.55 10.78 -3.67
C PHE A 648 14.06 10.26 -2.32
N SER A 649 15.37 10.44 -2.06
CA SER A 649 16.01 10.01 -0.81
C SER A 649 15.63 10.84 0.42
N GLN A 650 15.02 12.02 0.25
CA GLN A 650 14.63 12.86 1.36
C GLN A 650 13.47 12.24 2.13
N TYR A 651 13.57 12.20 3.47
CA TYR A 651 12.53 11.68 4.36
C TYR A 651 12.08 10.24 4.04
N ASN A 652 13.03 9.34 3.70
CA ASN A 652 12.77 7.92 3.46
C ASN A 652 11.84 7.31 4.53
N SER A 653 10.69 6.79 4.10
CA SER A 653 9.70 6.14 4.97
C SER A 653 10.04 4.70 5.34
N GLY A 654 10.86 4.01 4.53
CA GLY A 654 11.03 2.56 4.65
C GLY A 654 9.79 1.77 4.23
N THR A 655 8.96 2.35 3.37
CA THR A 655 7.71 1.75 2.86
C THR A 655 7.70 1.85 1.34
N HIS A 656 7.06 0.89 0.67
CA HIS A 656 7.20 0.63 -0.76
C HIS A 656 8.68 0.53 -1.16
N ASN A 657 9.36 -0.47 -0.58
CA ASN A 657 10.81 -0.62 -0.68
C ASN A 657 11.23 -1.17 -2.05
N ASN A 658 11.75 -0.29 -2.92
CA ASN A 658 11.88 -0.53 -4.37
C ASN A 658 13.32 -0.43 -4.91
N GLN A 659 13.64 -1.14 -6.01
CA GLN A 659 14.78 -0.81 -6.88
C GLN A 659 14.31 0.12 -7.99
N TRP A 660 14.59 1.41 -7.85
CA TRP A 660 14.33 2.44 -8.85
C TRP A 660 15.42 2.50 -9.92
N MET A 661 15.00 2.55 -11.18
CA MET A 661 15.82 2.77 -12.36
C MET A 661 15.41 4.10 -13.00
N ILE A 662 16.39 4.97 -13.25
CA ILE A 662 16.17 6.28 -13.85
C ILE A 662 17.02 6.39 -15.11
N VAL A 663 16.37 6.32 -16.27
CA VAL A 663 16.99 6.42 -17.59
C VAL A 663 16.91 7.87 -18.07
N ASP A 664 18.05 8.53 -18.23
CA ASP A 664 18.12 9.88 -18.80
C ASP A 664 18.41 9.83 -20.30
N TYR A 665 17.36 9.88 -21.12
CA TYR A 665 17.50 9.84 -22.58
C TYR A 665 18.24 11.06 -23.15
N LYS A 666 18.44 12.16 -22.39
CA LYS A 666 19.36 13.24 -22.80
C LYS A 666 20.81 12.76 -22.88
N GLY A 667 21.15 11.70 -22.13
CA GLY A 667 22.43 11.00 -22.17
C GLY A 667 22.59 10.02 -23.34
N PHE A 668 21.53 9.71 -24.09
CA PHE A 668 21.56 8.73 -25.18
C PHE A 668 21.59 9.38 -26.57
N ASN A 669 22.52 8.93 -27.41
CA ASN A 669 22.65 9.34 -28.81
C ASN A 669 22.59 8.07 -29.70
N PRO A 670 21.50 7.84 -30.46
CA PRO A 670 21.38 6.67 -31.33
C PRO A 670 22.55 6.54 -32.32
N GLY A 671 23.16 5.36 -32.36
CA GLY A 671 24.34 5.06 -33.18
C GLY A 671 25.65 5.70 -32.69
N GLY A 672 25.63 6.39 -31.55
CA GLY A 672 26.84 6.99 -30.95
C GLY A 672 27.80 5.93 -30.41
N PRO A 673 29.12 6.17 -30.42
CA PRO A 673 30.12 5.17 -30.01
C PRO A 673 30.16 4.92 -28.49
N ASN A 674 29.79 5.92 -27.68
CA ASN A 674 29.83 5.88 -26.22
C ASN A 674 28.49 6.32 -25.64
N LEU A 675 28.15 5.82 -24.45
CA LEU A 675 27.06 6.37 -23.62
C LEU A 675 27.58 7.52 -22.75
N ASN A 676 26.78 8.56 -22.53
CA ASN A 676 27.13 9.63 -21.60
C ASN A 676 26.88 9.17 -20.16
N LYS A 677 27.79 9.50 -19.23
CA LYS A 677 27.58 9.26 -17.79
C LYS A 677 26.26 9.90 -17.31
N GLY A 678 25.59 9.24 -16.37
CA GLY A 678 24.25 9.61 -15.90
C GLY A 678 23.10 9.12 -16.78
N LEU A 679 23.34 8.33 -17.82
CA LEU A 679 22.28 7.72 -18.65
C LEU A 679 21.42 6.73 -17.85
N LEU A 680 22.01 5.95 -16.96
CA LEU A 680 21.27 5.07 -16.04
C LEU A 680 21.71 5.34 -14.60
N THR A 681 20.80 5.84 -13.77
CA THR A 681 20.96 5.84 -12.31
C THR A 681 20.10 4.74 -11.71
N VAL A 682 20.63 4.00 -10.74
CA VAL A 682 19.90 3.00 -9.96
C VAL A 682 19.90 3.43 -8.49
N LEU A 683 18.74 3.34 -7.86
CA LEU A 683 18.50 3.62 -6.44
C LEU A 683 17.81 2.41 -5.81
N GLU A 684 18.19 2.02 -4.60
CA GLU A 684 17.50 0.99 -3.82
C GLU A 684 17.15 1.51 -2.43
N GLN A 685 15.93 1.26 -1.99
CA GLN A 685 15.40 1.71 -0.70
C GLN A 685 14.99 0.52 0.18
N ILE A 686 15.42 0.55 1.45
CA ILE A 686 14.85 -0.25 2.54
C ILE A 686 14.66 0.63 3.80
N PRO A 687 14.04 0.16 4.90
CA PRO A 687 13.84 1.01 6.08
C PRO A 687 15.16 1.44 6.72
N GLY A 688 15.39 2.75 6.76
CA GLY A 688 16.60 3.35 7.33
C GLY A 688 17.82 3.42 6.41
N MET A 689 17.75 2.93 5.17
CA MET A 689 18.87 2.97 4.22
C MET A 689 18.40 3.17 2.77
N ILE A 690 19.12 4.02 2.04
CA ILE A 690 19.03 4.12 0.58
C ILE A 690 20.45 4.04 0.01
N GLN A 691 20.62 3.28 -1.07
CA GLN A 691 21.86 3.24 -1.85
C GLN A 691 21.61 3.70 -3.30
N THR A 692 22.59 4.38 -3.89
CA THR A 692 22.46 4.96 -5.25
C THR A 692 23.76 4.84 -6.04
N ALA A 693 23.68 4.57 -7.34
CA ALA A 693 24.84 4.57 -8.24
C ALA A 693 24.48 4.90 -9.70
N ASP A 694 25.43 5.48 -10.43
CA ASP A 694 25.41 5.51 -11.90
C ASP A 694 25.81 4.12 -12.43
N LYS A 695 24.93 3.51 -13.20
CA LYS A 695 25.07 2.17 -13.80
C LYS A 695 25.22 2.21 -15.32
N THR A 696 25.53 3.37 -15.89
CA THR A 696 25.76 3.56 -17.34
C THR A 696 26.87 2.65 -17.89
N GLU A 697 27.99 2.52 -17.16
CA GLU A 697 29.12 1.69 -17.60
C GLU A 697 28.76 0.20 -17.62
N GLU A 698 27.99 -0.26 -16.63
CA GLU A 698 27.50 -1.63 -16.57
C GLU A 698 26.51 -1.91 -17.71
N LEU A 699 25.53 -1.02 -17.93
CA LEU A 699 24.59 -1.10 -19.05
C LEU A 699 25.30 -1.15 -20.41
N TYR A 700 26.40 -0.42 -20.59
CA TYR A 700 27.21 -0.49 -21.82
C TYR A 700 27.91 -1.84 -21.96
N ASN A 701 28.57 -2.30 -20.89
CA ASN A 701 29.37 -3.52 -20.91
C ASN A 701 28.54 -4.82 -21.04
N THR A 702 27.35 -4.88 -20.42
CA THR A 702 26.43 -6.03 -20.50
C THR A 702 25.47 -5.92 -21.69
N SER A 703 25.26 -4.71 -22.22
CA SER A 703 24.17 -4.30 -23.13
C SER A 703 22.74 -4.38 -22.55
N TYR A 704 22.57 -4.58 -21.24
CA TYR A 704 21.25 -4.56 -20.58
C TYR A 704 21.33 -4.33 -19.05
N TRP A 705 20.24 -3.80 -18.48
CA TRP A 705 19.95 -3.86 -17.03
C TRP A 705 18.61 -4.56 -16.84
N ALA A 706 18.51 -5.50 -15.90
CA ALA A 706 17.26 -6.20 -15.60
C ALA A 706 16.98 -6.14 -14.10
N SER A 707 15.70 -5.95 -13.74
CA SER A 707 15.23 -5.96 -12.35
C SER A 707 14.08 -6.95 -12.16
N TYR A 708 14.03 -7.56 -10.98
CA TYR A 708 13.22 -8.75 -10.68
C TYR A 708 13.05 -9.00 -9.17
N ASN A 709 12.76 -7.95 -8.39
CA ASN A 709 12.44 -8.02 -6.95
C ASN A 709 13.54 -8.50 -6.00
N ILE A 710 14.81 -8.43 -6.42
CA ILE A 710 15.94 -8.72 -5.54
C ILE A 710 16.92 -7.57 -5.63
N ALA A 711 17.34 -7.06 -4.47
CA ALA A 711 18.31 -5.98 -4.37
C ALA A 711 19.64 -6.35 -5.04
N TYR A 712 20.14 -5.44 -5.87
CA TYR A 712 21.42 -5.50 -6.57
C TYR A 712 22.58 -5.13 -5.65
N PHE A 713 22.43 -4.10 -4.81
CA PHE A 713 23.53 -3.65 -3.97
C PHE A 713 23.70 -4.62 -2.79
N ASP A 714 24.89 -5.24 -2.68
CA ASP A 714 25.21 -6.20 -1.62
C ASP A 714 24.85 -5.69 -0.22
N GLU A 715 25.07 -4.40 0.07
CA GLU A 715 24.72 -3.79 1.35
C GLU A 715 23.20 -3.83 1.63
N VAL A 716 22.39 -3.53 0.62
CA VAL A 716 20.92 -3.53 0.71
C VAL A 716 20.40 -4.97 0.81
N PHE A 717 20.90 -5.88 -0.04
CA PHE A 717 20.56 -7.30 -0.02
C PHE A 717 20.88 -7.96 1.33
N ASN A 718 22.06 -7.66 1.90
CA ASN A 718 22.46 -8.18 3.21
C ASN A 718 21.62 -7.59 4.35
N ALA A 719 21.36 -6.28 4.34
CA ALA A 719 20.60 -5.62 5.40
C ALA A 719 19.10 -6.00 5.41
N SER A 720 18.49 -6.25 4.24
CA SER A 720 17.07 -6.62 4.12
C SER A 720 16.75 -8.07 4.45
N GLY A 721 17.76 -8.89 4.79
CA GLY A 721 17.59 -10.30 5.16
C GLY A 721 17.76 -11.31 4.01
N GLY A 722 18.20 -10.88 2.83
CA GLY A 722 18.42 -11.74 1.66
C GLY A 722 19.26 -13.01 1.94
N PRO A 723 20.40 -12.94 2.64
CA PRO A 723 21.22 -14.12 2.95
C PRO A 723 20.50 -15.21 3.75
N ASP A 724 19.63 -14.84 4.69
CA ASP A 724 18.87 -15.81 5.49
C ASP A 724 17.75 -16.47 4.65
N LEU A 725 17.14 -15.74 3.72
CA LEU A 725 16.21 -16.31 2.74
C LEU A 725 16.92 -17.27 1.79
N VAL A 726 18.10 -16.93 1.27
CA VAL A 726 18.91 -17.83 0.43
C VAL A 726 19.31 -19.09 1.22
N LYS A 727 19.70 -18.95 2.48
CA LYS A 727 20.02 -20.08 3.36
C LYS A 727 18.82 -20.99 3.65
N LYS A 728 17.61 -20.44 3.70
CA LYS A 728 16.37 -21.16 4.03
C LYS A 728 15.69 -21.79 2.81
N TYR A 729 15.70 -21.10 1.67
CA TYR A 729 14.90 -21.43 0.48
C TYR A 729 15.74 -21.60 -0.81
N GLY A 730 17.06 -21.41 -0.75
CA GLY A 730 17.97 -21.64 -1.87
C GLY A 730 18.04 -20.49 -2.88
N SER A 731 18.40 -20.84 -4.12
CA SER A 731 18.70 -19.89 -5.20
C SER A 731 17.53 -19.01 -5.63
N TRP A 732 16.29 -19.32 -5.24
CA TRP A 732 15.13 -18.49 -5.58
C TRP A 732 15.25 -17.06 -5.05
N PHE A 733 15.92 -16.86 -3.91
CA PHE A 733 16.23 -15.55 -3.33
C PHE A 733 17.65 -15.05 -3.66
N SER A 734 18.39 -15.72 -4.54
CA SER A 734 19.70 -15.25 -5.02
C SER A 734 19.52 -14.19 -6.10
N PHE A 735 20.21 -13.06 -5.99
CA PHE A 735 20.22 -12.03 -7.03
C PHE A 735 20.66 -12.59 -8.40
N SER A 736 21.64 -13.49 -8.44
CA SER A 736 22.18 -14.08 -9.67
C SER A 736 21.44 -15.33 -10.15
N ASP A 737 20.83 -16.10 -9.25
CA ASP A 737 20.44 -17.50 -9.53
C ASP A 737 18.95 -17.77 -9.39
N ASN A 738 18.14 -16.75 -9.10
CA ASN A 738 16.69 -16.87 -9.19
C ASN A 738 16.24 -17.12 -10.66
N PRO A 739 15.04 -17.70 -10.88
CA PRO A 739 14.54 -18.02 -12.21
C PRO A 739 14.56 -16.85 -13.21
N ARG A 740 14.17 -15.64 -12.80
CA ARG A 740 14.11 -14.45 -13.67
C ARG A 740 15.50 -13.96 -14.05
N ALA A 741 16.45 -13.87 -13.11
CA ALA A 741 17.84 -13.54 -13.39
C ALA A 741 18.46 -14.50 -14.44
N GLN A 742 18.22 -15.81 -14.27
CA GLN A 742 18.67 -16.82 -15.23
C GLN A 742 17.99 -16.68 -16.61
N MET A 743 16.68 -16.41 -16.65
CA MET A 743 15.95 -16.18 -17.90
C MET A 743 16.42 -14.92 -18.64
N PHE A 744 16.57 -13.79 -17.95
CA PHE A 744 17.11 -12.57 -18.55
C PHE A 744 18.53 -12.80 -19.07
N ARG A 745 19.43 -13.39 -18.27
CA ARG A 745 20.80 -13.73 -18.68
C ARG A 745 20.83 -14.59 -19.95
N ARG A 746 19.91 -15.56 -20.07
CA ARG A 746 19.80 -16.46 -21.24
C ARG A 746 19.19 -15.77 -22.47
N ASN A 747 18.16 -14.93 -22.29
CA ASN A 747 17.29 -14.49 -23.38
C ASN A 747 17.46 -13.02 -23.80
N GLN A 748 18.06 -12.13 -23.00
CA GLN A 748 18.12 -10.68 -23.29
C GLN A 748 18.81 -10.34 -24.62
N SER A 749 19.73 -11.17 -25.09
CA SER A 749 20.43 -10.99 -26.37
C SER A 749 19.56 -11.30 -27.59
N LEU A 750 18.42 -11.95 -27.40
CA LEU A 750 17.39 -12.16 -28.43
C LEU A 750 16.54 -10.90 -28.67
N VAL A 751 16.62 -9.91 -27.79
CA VAL A 751 15.95 -8.61 -27.96
C VAL A 751 16.76 -7.75 -28.93
N THR A 752 16.26 -7.63 -30.16
CA THR A 752 16.89 -6.91 -31.29
C THR A 752 16.06 -5.75 -31.83
N ASP A 753 14.85 -5.57 -31.33
CA ASP A 753 13.80 -4.62 -31.74
C ASP A 753 12.69 -4.58 -30.67
N MET A 754 11.61 -3.85 -30.95
CA MET A 754 10.49 -3.71 -30.00
C MET A 754 9.63 -4.98 -29.90
N GLU A 755 9.43 -5.74 -30.99
CA GLU A 755 8.61 -6.96 -30.96
C GLU A 755 9.26 -8.05 -30.10
N SER A 756 10.57 -8.25 -30.27
CA SER A 756 11.36 -9.17 -29.45
C SER A 756 11.48 -8.73 -27.98
N MET A 757 11.44 -7.42 -27.69
CA MET A 757 11.32 -6.91 -26.32
C MET A 757 9.99 -7.32 -25.69
N MET A 758 8.87 -6.99 -26.35
CA MET A 758 7.52 -7.33 -25.85
C MET A 758 7.38 -8.82 -25.59
N ARG A 759 7.85 -9.66 -26.52
CA ARG A 759 7.82 -11.12 -26.39
C ARG A 759 8.65 -11.65 -25.21
N LEU A 760 9.78 -11.01 -24.87
CA LEU A 760 10.55 -11.39 -23.68
C LEU A 760 9.86 -10.93 -22.40
N MET A 761 9.30 -9.72 -22.39
CA MET A 761 8.63 -9.18 -21.22
C MET A 761 7.29 -9.86 -20.92
N ARG A 762 6.62 -10.43 -21.93
CA ARG A 762 5.45 -11.31 -21.79
C ARG A 762 5.82 -12.80 -21.60
N TYR A 763 7.10 -13.15 -21.48
CA TYR A 763 7.53 -14.55 -21.52
C TYR A 763 7.07 -15.36 -20.30
N ASN A 764 6.20 -16.34 -20.54
CA ASN A 764 5.88 -17.41 -19.60
C ASN A 764 5.62 -18.73 -20.33
N ASN A 765 6.57 -19.67 -20.22
CA ASN A 765 6.48 -21.01 -20.77
C ASN A 765 6.68 -22.08 -19.68
N PHE A 766 6.12 -21.83 -18.48
CA PHE A 766 6.51 -22.54 -17.26
C PHE A 766 6.39 -24.07 -17.29
N LYS A 767 5.49 -24.59 -18.14
CA LYS A 767 5.29 -26.03 -18.33
C LYS A 767 6.49 -26.71 -19.00
N ASN A 768 7.25 -25.98 -19.81
CA ASN A 768 8.31 -26.53 -20.67
C ASN A 768 9.70 -25.96 -20.38
N ASP A 769 9.82 -24.73 -19.85
CA ASP A 769 11.11 -24.12 -19.56
C ASP A 769 11.77 -24.79 -18.33
N PRO A 770 12.99 -25.34 -18.43
CA PRO A 770 13.68 -25.90 -17.28
C PRO A 770 13.96 -24.88 -16.17
N LEU A 771 14.07 -23.59 -16.49
CA LEU A 771 14.27 -22.51 -15.50
C LEU A 771 13.00 -22.21 -14.69
N SER A 772 11.83 -22.65 -15.14
CA SER A 772 10.57 -22.47 -14.40
C SER A 772 10.32 -23.55 -13.34
N LYS A 773 11.26 -24.49 -13.16
CA LYS A 773 11.17 -25.50 -12.11
C LYS A 773 11.47 -24.89 -10.75
N CYS A 774 10.66 -25.28 -9.76
CA CYS A 774 10.84 -24.97 -8.35
C CYS A 774 11.33 -26.23 -7.63
N ASP A 775 12.43 -26.10 -6.89
CA ASP A 775 12.91 -27.16 -6.00
C ASP A 775 11.98 -27.29 -4.79
N GLY A 776 11.53 -28.52 -4.51
CA GLY A 776 10.56 -28.80 -3.45
C GLY A 776 9.09 -28.55 -3.81
N CYS A 777 8.77 -28.03 -5.01
CA CYS A 777 7.39 -27.95 -5.47
C CYS A 777 6.87 -29.28 -6.04
N ILE A 778 5.59 -29.57 -5.83
CA ILE A 778 4.86 -30.66 -6.49
C ILE A 778 3.54 -30.09 -7.06
N PRO A 779 3.38 -29.98 -8.40
CA PRO A 779 4.35 -30.28 -9.44
C PRO A 779 5.56 -29.32 -9.42
N ALA A 780 6.68 -29.73 -10.04
CA ALA A 780 7.90 -28.93 -10.06
C ALA A 780 7.78 -27.67 -10.93
N GLN A 781 7.01 -27.72 -12.02
CA GLN A 781 6.75 -26.57 -12.90
C GLN A 781 5.87 -25.54 -12.18
N ASN A 782 6.33 -24.29 -12.11
CA ASN A 782 5.62 -23.22 -11.40
C ASN A 782 5.43 -21.97 -12.26
N GLY A 783 4.19 -21.47 -12.35
CA GLY A 783 3.80 -20.30 -13.15
C GLY A 783 4.33 -18.96 -12.64
N GLU A 784 4.80 -18.90 -11.39
CA GLU A 784 5.53 -17.74 -10.81
C GLU A 784 6.93 -17.60 -11.43
N ASN A 785 7.58 -18.72 -11.79
CA ASN A 785 8.96 -18.73 -12.24
C ASN A 785 9.08 -18.39 -13.74
N ALA A 786 8.69 -17.17 -14.10
CA ALA A 786 8.65 -16.63 -15.46
C ALA A 786 8.99 -15.13 -15.46
N ILE A 787 9.11 -14.49 -16.63
CA ILE A 787 9.28 -13.02 -16.69
C ILE A 787 7.96 -12.31 -16.36
N SER A 788 6.85 -12.82 -16.89
CA SER A 788 5.48 -12.38 -16.58
C SER A 788 4.73 -13.53 -15.90
N ALA A 789 4.55 -13.46 -14.58
CA ALA A 789 4.02 -14.58 -13.79
C ALA A 789 2.56 -14.92 -14.14
N ARG A 790 2.18 -16.18 -13.89
CA ARG A 790 0.81 -16.72 -14.02
C ARG A 790 0.51 -17.66 -12.86
N SER A 791 0.45 -17.10 -11.66
CA SER A 791 0.27 -17.86 -10.41
C SER A 791 -1.13 -18.51 -10.35
N ASP A 792 -2.10 -18.05 -11.14
CA ASP A 792 -3.42 -18.66 -11.30
C ASP A 792 -3.37 -20.05 -11.94
N LEU A 793 -2.33 -20.34 -12.73
CA LEU A 793 -2.14 -21.62 -13.42
C LEU A 793 -1.43 -22.68 -12.57
N ASN A 794 -0.99 -22.34 -11.36
CA ASN A 794 -0.47 -23.31 -10.37
C ASN A 794 -1.62 -24.16 -9.80
N PRO A 795 -1.45 -25.46 -9.52
CA PRO A 795 -2.54 -26.26 -8.92
C PRO A 795 -2.88 -25.85 -7.48
N ALA A 796 -4.17 -25.66 -7.16
CA ALA A 796 -4.66 -25.39 -5.81
C ALA A 796 -4.16 -26.40 -4.74
N ASN A 797 -4.06 -27.67 -5.14
CA ASN A 797 -3.64 -28.80 -4.32
C ASN A 797 -2.14 -29.12 -4.43
N GLY A 798 -1.35 -28.23 -5.02
CA GLY A 798 0.10 -28.40 -5.10
C GLY A 798 0.79 -28.25 -3.74
N THR A 799 1.98 -28.82 -3.63
CA THR A 799 2.88 -28.61 -2.49
C THR A 799 3.89 -27.53 -2.85
N TYR A 800 4.04 -26.51 -2.01
CA TYR A 800 4.88 -25.34 -2.25
C TYR A 800 5.72 -25.02 -1.01
N PRO A 801 7.02 -24.68 -1.14
CA PRO A 801 7.89 -24.42 0.01
C PRO A 801 7.62 -23.06 0.70
N PHE A 802 6.99 -22.11 0.00
CA PHE A 802 6.53 -20.82 0.52
C PHE A 802 5.38 -20.27 -0.36
N GLY A 803 4.59 -19.33 0.19
CA GLY A 803 3.24 -19.02 -0.30
C GLY A 803 3.14 -18.46 -1.72
N VAL A 804 4.15 -17.75 -2.21
CA VAL A 804 4.12 -17.03 -3.51
C VAL A 804 3.99 -17.98 -4.68
N LEU A 805 4.62 -19.17 -4.53
CA LEU A 805 4.62 -20.26 -5.49
C LEU A 805 3.28 -21.00 -5.53
N GLY A 806 2.36 -20.70 -4.61
CA GLY A 806 1.01 -21.26 -4.58
C GLY A 806 0.13 -20.77 -5.73
N GLN A 807 -1.13 -21.22 -5.73
CA GLN A 807 -2.13 -20.70 -6.64
C GLN A 807 -2.69 -19.37 -6.11
N ARG A 808 -2.55 -18.29 -6.88
CA ARG A 808 -2.97 -16.94 -6.51
C ARG A 808 -3.64 -16.23 -7.70
N PRO A 809 -4.62 -15.32 -7.49
CA PRO A 809 -5.15 -14.44 -8.53
C PRO A 809 -4.16 -13.31 -8.81
N HIS A 810 -2.91 -13.67 -9.14
CA HIS A 810 -1.74 -12.81 -9.19
C HIS A 810 -0.84 -13.25 -10.33
N GLY A 811 -0.08 -12.31 -10.89
CA GLY A 811 0.83 -12.55 -12.00
C GLY A 811 1.23 -11.24 -12.65
N GLY A 812 1.93 -11.30 -13.78
CA GLY A 812 2.11 -10.14 -14.65
C GLY A 812 0.77 -9.70 -15.21
N ILE A 813 0.40 -8.43 -15.07
CA ILE A 813 -0.92 -7.87 -15.46
C ILE A 813 -0.85 -6.85 -16.61
N ASP A 814 0.35 -6.55 -17.10
CA ASP A 814 0.54 -5.72 -18.29
C ASP A 814 1.89 -5.99 -18.96
N MET A 815 2.25 -5.15 -19.91
CA MET A 815 3.63 -4.81 -20.24
C MET A 815 3.59 -3.41 -20.84
N LYS A 816 4.51 -2.53 -20.45
CA LYS A 816 4.75 -1.22 -21.07
C LYS A 816 6.16 -1.18 -21.63
N MET A 817 6.37 -0.47 -22.74
CA MET A 817 7.71 -0.13 -23.21
C MET A 817 7.76 1.19 -23.98
N THR A 818 8.92 1.85 -23.90
CA THR A 818 9.24 3.01 -24.73
C THR A 818 10.66 2.89 -25.30
N SER A 819 11.01 3.80 -26.20
CA SER A 819 12.28 3.87 -26.93
C SER A 819 12.73 5.31 -27.10
N TYR A 820 13.95 5.57 -27.62
CA TYR A 820 14.40 6.93 -27.93
C TYR A 820 13.48 7.67 -28.93
N GLY A 821 12.82 6.94 -29.83
CA GLY A 821 11.81 7.51 -30.72
C GLY A 821 10.52 7.89 -29.97
N LEU A 822 9.97 6.93 -29.22
CA LEU A 822 8.65 7.04 -28.58
C LEU A 822 8.63 8.04 -27.41
N PHE A 823 9.65 8.06 -26.55
CA PHE A 823 9.63 8.90 -25.34
C PHE A 823 9.51 10.41 -25.66
N ARG A 824 10.04 10.84 -26.82
CA ARG A 824 10.02 12.24 -27.27
C ARG A 824 8.61 12.77 -27.55
N GLN A 825 7.66 11.87 -27.79
CA GLN A 825 6.25 12.16 -28.01
C GLN A 825 5.38 11.70 -26.82
N TYR A 826 6.02 11.30 -25.71
CA TYR A 826 5.38 10.68 -24.54
C TYR A 826 4.65 9.37 -24.87
N GLU A 827 5.00 8.73 -25.98
CA GLU A 827 4.38 7.50 -26.46
C GLU A 827 4.99 6.25 -25.81
N MET A 828 4.19 5.19 -25.76
CA MET A 828 4.61 3.86 -25.32
C MET A 828 3.83 2.77 -26.06
N LEU A 829 4.41 1.59 -26.22
CA LEU A 829 3.66 0.37 -26.53
C LEU A 829 3.19 -0.26 -25.23
N ALA A 830 1.97 -0.78 -25.19
CA ALA A 830 1.44 -1.44 -24.01
C ALA A 830 0.57 -2.66 -24.35
N VAL A 831 0.48 -3.61 -23.42
CA VAL A 831 -0.44 -4.76 -23.44
C VAL A 831 -1.10 -4.83 -22.07
N SER A 832 -2.42 -4.99 -21.99
CA SER A 832 -3.15 -5.16 -20.73
C SER A 832 -3.48 -6.63 -20.45
N GLY A 833 -3.55 -7.00 -19.18
CA GLY A 833 -3.95 -8.33 -18.72
C GLY A 833 -2.82 -9.36 -18.66
N PRO A 834 -3.09 -10.57 -18.14
CA PRO A 834 -2.07 -11.60 -17.96
C PRO A 834 -1.55 -12.16 -19.28
N THR A 835 -0.28 -12.57 -19.31
CA THR A 835 0.33 -13.13 -20.53
C THR A 835 -0.43 -14.36 -21.06
N CYS A 836 -0.61 -14.42 -22.38
CA CYS A 836 -1.27 -15.50 -23.11
C CYS A 836 -0.42 -16.07 -24.27
N ASP A 837 0.80 -15.57 -24.48
CA ASP A 837 1.67 -15.90 -25.62
C ASP A 837 1.97 -17.41 -25.75
N GLN A 838 2.09 -18.11 -24.62
CA GLN A 838 2.47 -19.53 -24.55
C GLN A 838 1.67 -20.32 -23.48
N VAL A 839 0.65 -19.69 -22.91
CA VAL A 839 -0.18 -20.17 -21.79
C VAL A 839 -1.64 -19.78 -22.05
N PRO A 840 -2.64 -20.49 -21.49
CA PRO A 840 -4.04 -20.16 -21.75
C PRO A 840 -4.38 -18.73 -21.33
N VAL A 841 -5.16 -18.03 -22.18
CA VAL A 841 -5.78 -16.74 -21.87
C VAL A 841 -6.47 -16.79 -20.50
N PHE A 842 -6.30 -15.75 -19.69
CA PHE A 842 -7.02 -15.63 -18.42
C PHE A 842 -8.46 -15.17 -18.66
N GLU A 843 -9.40 -15.78 -17.93
CA GLU A 843 -10.83 -15.52 -18.06
C GLU A 843 -11.50 -15.72 -16.70
N TRP A 844 -12.19 -14.71 -16.17
CA TRP A 844 -12.71 -14.72 -14.80
C TRP A 844 -13.69 -15.85 -14.57
N SER A 845 -14.65 -16.02 -15.47
CA SER A 845 -15.76 -16.99 -15.37
C SER A 845 -15.30 -18.45 -15.37
N THR A 846 -14.17 -18.77 -16.03
CA THR A 846 -13.58 -20.12 -16.09
C THR A 846 -12.42 -20.33 -15.13
N SER A 847 -11.94 -19.26 -14.46
CA SER A 847 -10.93 -19.33 -13.42
C SER A 847 -11.47 -19.86 -12.08
N PRO A 848 -10.59 -20.29 -11.15
CA PRO A 848 -10.94 -20.54 -9.74
C PRO A 848 -11.45 -19.30 -8.97
N TYR A 849 -11.40 -18.12 -9.60
CA TYR A 849 -11.63 -16.82 -8.99
C TYR A 849 -12.91 -16.13 -9.49
N SER A 850 -13.80 -16.88 -10.14
CA SER A 850 -15.09 -16.37 -10.66
C SER A 850 -15.99 -15.73 -9.60
N SER A 851 -15.76 -16.01 -8.31
CA SER A 851 -16.46 -15.42 -7.17
C SER A 851 -15.80 -14.16 -6.57
N LEU A 852 -14.60 -13.77 -7.01
CA LEU A 852 -13.95 -12.53 -6.54
C LEU A 852 -14.61 -11.30 -7.20
N MET A 853 -14.58 -10.15 -6.52
CA MET A 853 -15.12 -8.90 -7.07
C MET A 853 -14.19 -8.34 -8.15
N HIS A 854 -14.69 -8.25 -9.37
CA HIS A 854 -14.00 -7.77 -10.58
C HIS A 854 -14.91 -6.84 -11.40
N THR A 855 -15.63 -5.94 -10.73
CA THR A 855 -16.61 -5.04 -11.35
C THR A 855 -15.95 -4.18 -12.42
N GLY A 856 -16.54 -4.15 -13.62
CA GLY A 856 -16.02 -3.40 -14.77
C GLY A 856 -14.88 -4.09 -15.52
N HIS A 857 -14.40 -5.24 -15.06
CA HIS A 857 -13.44 -6.03 -15.82
C HIS A 857 -14.14 -6.72 -17.00
N PRO A 858 -13.49 -6.78 -18.17
CA PRO A 858 -13.78 -7.79 -19.18
C PRO A 858 -13.62 -9.19 -18.59
N ASP A 859 -14.46 -10.14 -18.98
CA ASP A 859 -14.36 -11.53 -18.49
C ASP A 859 -13.05 -12.17 -18.98
N ARG A 860 -12.82 -12.12 -20.30
CA ARG A 860 -11.66 -12.68 -21.01
C ARG A 860 -10.59 -11.62 -21.26
N TRP A 861 -9.34 -11.92 -20.94
CA TRP A 861 -8.18 -11.01 -21.04
C TRP A 861 -7.27 -11.39 -22.21
N ASP A 862 -7.70 -11.04 -23.42
CA ASP A 862 -7.09 -11.42 -24.70
C ASP A 862 -6.79 -10.17 -25.55
N PHE A 863 -6.11 -9.20 -24.94
CA PHE A 863 -5.95 -7.85 -25.51
C PHE A 863 -4.77 -7.73 -26.48
N PRO A 864 -4.94 -6.98 -27.59
CA PRO A 864 -3.83 -6.69 -28.50
C PRO A 864 -2.84 -5.71 -27.87
N THR A 865 -1.63 -5.66 -28.41
CA THR A 865 -0.73 -4.54 -28.17
C THR A 865 -1.34 -3.24 -28.70
N VAL A 866 -1.36 -2.22 -27.86
CA VAL A 866 -1.71 -0.84 -28.24
C VAL A 866 -0.46 0.02 -28.36
N HIS A 867 -0.49 0.96 -29.30
CA HIS A 867 0.43 2.10 -29.34
C HIS A 867 -0.30 3.26 -28.66
N VAL A 868 0.10 3.57 -27.43
CA VAL A 868 -0.46 4.69 -26.67
C VAL A 868 0.03 5.99 -27.29
N LYS A 869 -0.93 6.75 -27.82
CA LYS A 869 -0.74 8.07 -28.40
C LYS A 869 -1.66 9.06 -27.72
N TRP A 870 -1.23 10.32 -27.71
CA TRP A 870 -1.97 11.41 -27.10
C TRP A 870 -2.53 12.33 -28.17
N SER A 871 -3.62 13.02 -27.87
CA SER A 871 -4.16 14.11 -28.69
C SER A 871 -3.09 15.19 -28.94
N GLU A 872 -3.05 15.72 -30.17
CA GLU A 872 -2.28 16.93 -30.53
C GLU A 872 -3.03 18.22 -30.11
#